data_AF-A0A7X7XY09-F1
#
_entry.id   AF-A0A7X7XY09-F1
#
_cell.length_a   1.000
_cell.length_b   1.000
_cell.length_c   1.000
_cell.angle_alpha   90.00
_cell.angle_beta   90.00
_cell.angle_gamma   90.00
#
_symmetry.space_group_name_H-M   'P 1'
#
loop_
_entity.id
_entity.type
_entity.pdbx_description
1 polymer ?
#
loop_
_entity_poly.entity_id
_entity_poly.type
_entity_poly.pdbx_seq_one_letter_code
_entity_poly.pdbx_strand_id
1 'polypeptide(L)'
;MYKKFFLILLLVVFIFSASSVAFGLIERPIKYGDLNGDGEINSIDAAVISRHILQVSTLRDITAADLNGDGVVNSLDYTLLSRYILHEINEFPVEMILPADGEINLGDTITYSGDGISVDGSIVTITEGGKYRIKGTLEDGMIMVDTTKSVELQLVNVNITNSNGPAIYIANASKADIVLSGKASSLADGSVSIYDTEDTKVEGALVSYAPLSIYGGTLNVTGNYDQGIISYSELAINESTVKVISNETDGIHAKGDVSITNSNIEIDAASDGIDSKGEIYVLKSRLNIKAKKHGVTSNEDIKIYDVQEFILNTERDGFNTGGNVLILDSRIYIEANEEGFDIDGDVELKDSADRISVVEITSVGDAFDVSGKMILYKGAFYITSTENDIFDADGGIEIDGSVLRVDAGKHGLTTELDITILDGDIDIVSKRDGINANGDVIIKKEATDVEVERSGKIKIEAGEEGFDIGGSLTLEAGEIDITSFGDVFSVSGDIIIEKGNFNLKSTSGEDDGIDCDGSITISGGTFVIEAGKDAITADLDISIEDGDFNINSGSDAFDVGENLLIENGNFIISAANDGIKGNDVVINGGEIEAASAAETIDGKSSININGGNIKLVSEESSAIYAKEEAEVIINGGYIVAIGTDNFGGEELKGGIQCDPSNFVISGGTLIAVGETNTAPNPELSSQCTVLLGEAGADSTISITSSTGEVLNFTAPKQYKNMLFTSSELILNEEYDVYVDEEHILSFETTSMVIDASGTLE
;
A
#
# COMPACT_ATOMS: atom_id res chain seq x y z
N MET A 1 1.87 -45.88 33.15
CA MET A 1 2.91 -44.84 33.11
C MET A 1 3.84 -44.84 34.33
N TYR A 2 4.22 -46.01 34.91
CA TYR A 2 5.08 -46.06 36.13
C TYR A 2 6.02 -47.28 36.22
N LYS A 3 6.46 -47.85 35.07
CA LYS A 3 7.44 -48.96 35.05
C LYS A 3 8.58 -48.82 34.03
N LYS A 4 8.66 -47.70 33.30
CA LYS A 4 9.83 -47.36 32.45
C LYS A 4 10.76 -46.30 33.05
N PHE A 5 10.45 -45.76 34.23
CA PHE A 5 11.24 -44.71 34.89
C PHE A 5 12.24 -45.23 35.95
N PHE A 6 12.20 -46.53 36.30
CA PHE A 6 13.04 -47.11 37.36
C PHE A 6 14.27 -47.89 36.85
N LEU A 7 14.39 -48.10 35.52
CA LEU A 7 15.53 -48.80 34.91
C LEU A 7 16.60 -47.84 34.37
N ILE A 8 16.29 -46.55 34.24
CA ILE A 8 17.24 -45.52 33.78
C ILE A 8 17.97 -44.86 34.97
N LEU A 9 17.39 -44.89 36.17
CA LEU A 9 18.04 -44.34 37.37
C LEU A 9 19.10 -45.28 38.01
N LEU A 10 19.14 -46.56 37.61
CA LEU A 10 20.06 -47.57 38.17
C LEU A 10 21.25 -47.90 37.25
N LEU A 11 21.27 -47.37 36.02
CA LEU A 11 22.45 -47.43 35.14
C LEU A 11 23.38 -46.22 35.32
N VAL A 12 22.96 -45.22 36.10
CA VAL A 12 23.71 -43.96 36.33
C VAL A 12 24.55 -44.00 37.62
N VAL A 13 24.49 -45.07 38.44
CA VAL A 13 25.15 -45.09 39.77
C VAL A 13 26.16 -46.25 39.96
N PHE A 14 26.50 -47.04 38.94
CA PHE A 14 27.44 -48.18 39.11
C PHE A 14 28.50 -48.38 38.02
N ILE A 15 28.91 -47.30 37.35
CA ILE A 15 30.20 -47.25 36.64
C ILE A 15 31.02 -46.07 37.18
N PHE A 16 31.34 -46.16 38.46
CA PHE A 16 32.47 -45.46 39.07
C PHE A 16 33.09 -46.38 40.13
N SER A 17 33.89 -47.34 39.68
CA SER A 17 35.04 -47.79 40.46
C SER A 17 35.99 -48.64 39.60
N ALA A 18 37.23 -48.17 39.52
CA ALA A 18 38.42 -48.87 39.08
C ALA A 18 38.60 -49.07 37.56
N SER A 19 39.04 -48.00 36.90
CA SER A 19 40.12 -48.04 35.90
C SER A 19 40.76 -46.65 35.85
N SER A 20 42.08 -46.62 36.03
CA SER A 20 42.96 -45.47 36.19
C SER A 20 42.66 -44.28 35.27
N VAL A 21 42.27 -43.16 35.87
CA VAL A 21 42.22 -41.84 35.24
C VAL A 21 43.67 -41.41 34.96
N ALA A 22 44.05 -41.35 33.69
CA ALA A 22 45.11 -40.45 33.28
C ALA A 22 44.51 -39.04 33.35
N PHE A 23 44.94 -38.27 34.35
CA PHE A 23 44.65 -36.84 34.44
C PHE A 23 45.33 -36.17 33.22
N GLY A 24 44.59 -35.97 32.14
CA GLY A 24 44.89 -34.90 31.21
C GLY A 24 44.56 -33.60 31.92
N LEU A 25 45.55 -32.74 32.11
CA LEU A 25 45.35 -31.39 32.63
C LEU A 25 44.33 -30.69 31.71
N ILE A 26 43.16 -30.33 32.24
CA ILE A 26 42.27 -29.38 31.56
C ILE A 26 42.95 -28.02 31.73
N GLU A 27 43.59 -27.52 30.68
CA GLU A 27 44.05 -26.13 30.64
C GLU A 27 42.82 -25.23 30.71
N ARG A 28 42.80 -24.33 31.70
CA ARG A 28 41.78 -23.26 31.74
C ARG A 28 42.10 -22.30 30.60
N PRO A 29 41.10 -21.81 29.84
CA PRO A 29 41.33 -20.77 28.84
C PRO A 29 41.99 -19.56 29.52
N ILE A 30 43.06 -19.06 28.91
CA ILE A 30 43.87 -17.96 29.44
C ILE A 30 43.02 -16.68 29.35
N LYS A 31 42.89 -15.97 30.47
CA LYS A 31 42.30 -14.63 30.51
C LYS A 31 43.44 -13.62 30.47
N TYR A 32 43.68 -13.02 29.31
CA TYR A 32 44.75 -12.04 29.17
C TYR A 32 44.48 -10.83 30.09
N GLY A 33 45.52 -10.31 30.70
CA GLY A 33 45.45 -9.19 31.66
C GLY A 33 45.14 -9.59 33.10
N ASP A 34 44.67 -10.82 33.38
CA ASP A 34 44.50 -11.35 34.74
C ASP A 34 45.79 -12.06 35.18
N LEU A 35 46.63 -11.36 35.94
CA LEU A 35 47.98 -11.82 36.28
C LEU A 35 48.07 -12.43 37.66
N ASN A 36 47.05 -12.23 38.48
CA ASN A 36 46.96 -12.82 39.81
C ASN A 36 46.04 -14.07 39.84
N GLY A 37 45.30 -14.32 38.75
CA GLY A 37 44.42 -15.47 38.55
C GLY A 37 43.10 -15.39 39.33
N ASP A 38 42.66 -14.20 39.71
CA ASP A 38 41.42 -13.97 40.48
C ASP A 38 40.17 -13.85 39.61
N GLY A 39 40.34 -13.81 38.29
CA GLY A 39 39.26 -13.72 37.31
C GLY A 39 38.86 -12.29 36.94
N GLU A 40 39.49 -11.26 37.51
CA GLU A 40 39.22 -9.84 37.22
C GLU A 40 40.46 -9.18 36.61
N ILE A 41 40.29 -8.16 35.77
CA ILE A 41 41.40 -7.39 35.19
C ILE A 41 41.38 -6.00 35.82
N ASN A 42 42.28 -5.73 36.76
CA ASN A 42 42.24 -4.49 37.54
C ASN A 42 43.62 -3.98 37.98
N SER A 43 43.63 -2.95 38.83
CA SER A 43 44.87 -2.31 39.32
C SER A 43 45.85 -3.26 40.03
N ILE A 44 45.38 -4.41 40.53
CA ILE A 44 46.23 -5.41 41.15
C ILE A 44 47.10 -6.08 40.07
N ASP A 45 46.56 -6.38 38.90
CA ASP A 45 47.29 -6.95 37.77
C ASP A 45 48.33 -5.97 37.22
N ALA A 46 47.97 -4.68 37.14
CA ALA A 46 48.91 -3.61 36.80
C ALA A 46 50.08 -3.55 37.80
N ALA A 47 49.83 -3.75 39.10
CA ALA A 47 50.91 -3.82 40.09
C ALA A 47 51.78 -5.07 39.90
N VAL A 48 51.20 -6.21 39.52
CA VAL A 48 51.93 -7.46 39.26
C VAL A 48 52.87 -7.30 38.06
N ILE A 49 52.39 -6.81 36.92
CA ILE A 49 53.22 -6.62 35.72
C ILE A 49 54.27 -5.50 35.94
N SER A 50 53.94 -4.44 36.69
CA SER A 50 54.89 -3.39 37.07
C SER A 50 56.06 -3.95 37.88
N ARG A 51 55.78 -4.80 38.88
CA ARG A 51 56.83 -5.45 39.69
C ARG A 51 57.68 -6.41 38.87
N HIS A 52 57.11 -7.02 37.83
CA HIS A 52 57.85 -7.83 36.86
C HIS A 52 58.84 -7.00 36.05
N ILE A 53 58.36 -5.92 35.44
CA ILE A 53 59.18 -5.01 34.63
C ILE A 53 60.29 -4.36 35.47
N LEU A 54 60.00 -4.00 36.73
CA LEU A 54 60.96 -3.43 37.67
C LEU A 54 61.91 -4.47 38.30
N GLN A 55 61.83 -5.74 37.91
CA GLN A 55 62.64 -6.85 38.45
C GLN A 55 62.49 -7.06 39.96
N VAL A 56 61.36 -6.62 40.54
CA VAL A 56 61.02 -6.80 41.96
C VAL A 56 60.43 -8.20 42.19
N SER A 57 59.76 -8.77 41.20
CA SER A 57 59.25 -10.16 41.22
C SER A 57 59.07 -10.70 39.81
N THR A 58 59.53 -11.92 39.53
CA THR A 58 59.40 -12.53 38.19
C THR A 58 58.08 -13.28 38.03
N LEU A 59 57.34 -13.00 36.96
CA LEU A 59 56.23 -13.83 36.49
C LEU A 59 56.78 -15.19 36.05
N ARG A 60 56.10 -16.27 36.44
CA ARG A 60 56.48 -17.64 36.07
C ARG A 60 55.89 -18.05 34.72
N ASP A 61 54.70 -17.53 34.45
CA ASP A 61 53.99 -17.65 33.20
C ASP A 61 53.77 -16.21 32.70
N ILE A 62 54.30 -15.92 31.52
CA ILE A 62 54.22 -14.60 30.92
C ILE A 62 53.03 -14.48 29.97
N THR A 63 52.33 -15.57 29.66
CA THR A 63 51.34 -15.59 28.59
C THR A 63 50.17 -14.64 28.86
N ALA A 64 49.63 -14.61 30.09
CA ALA A 64 48.58 -13.64 30.43
C ALA A 64 49.08 -12.18 30.50
N ALA A 65 50.40 -11.96 30.55
CA ALA A 65 51.03 -10.65 30.67
C ALA A 65 51.61 -10.11 29.35
N ASP A 66 51.74 -10.94 28.33
CA ASP A 66 52.15 -10.55 26.98
C ASP A 66 50.90 -10.10 26.20
N LEU A 67 50.49 -8.86 26.42
CA LEU A 67 49.20 -8.33 25.99
C LEU A 67 49.24 -7.84 24.55
N ASN A 68 50.44 -7.65 23.99
CA ASN A 68 50.62 -7.38 22.57
C ASN A 68 51.05 -8.60 21.74
N GLY A 69 51.36 -9.74 22.39
CA GLY A 69 51.74 -10.98 21.75
C GLY A 69 53.14 -10.95 21.10
N ASP A 70 54.05 -10.10 21.60
CA ASP A 70 55.41 -9.95 21.06
C ASP A 70 56.44 -10.93 21.67
N GLY A 71 56.00 -11.75 22.63
CA GLY A 71 56.82 -12.74 23.34
C GLY A 71 57.63 -12.17 24.51
N VAL A 72 57.50 -10.87 24.82
CA VAL A 72 58.31 -10.17 25.84
C VAL A 72 57.47 -9.22 26.69
N VAL A 73 57.28 -9.56 27.97
CA VAL A 73 56.56 -8.69 28.91
C VAL A 73 57.38 -7.45 29.27
N ASN A 74 56.93 -6.28 28.84
CA ASN A 74 57.62 -5.01 29.02
C ASN A 74 56.66 -3.84 29.28
N SER A 75 57.17 -2.60 29.22
CA SER A 75 56.36 -1.40 29.48
C SER A 75 55.19 -1.21 28.53
N LEU A 76 55.24 -1.78 27.31
CA LEU A 76 54.12 -1.77 26.37
C LEU A 76 52.94 -2.58 26.92
N ASP A 77 53.18 -3.77 27.46
CA ASP A 77 52.12 -4.57 28.08
C ASP A 77 51.52 -3.89 29.31
N TYR A 78 52.36 -3.30 30.17
CA TYR A 78 51.85 -2.49 31.28
C TYR A 78 50.95 -1.34 30.78
N THR A 79 51.31 -0.73 29.65
CA THR A 79 50.52 0.35 29.05
C THR A 79 49.19 -0.18 28.53
N LEU A 80 49.17 -1.31 27.82
CA LEU A 80 47.94 -1.95 27.34
C LEU A 80 47.02 -2.36 28.49
N LEU A 81 47.57 -2.97 29.55
CA LEU A 81 46.84 -3.30 30.76
C LEU A 81 46.22 -2.06 31.41
N SER A 82 47.00 -0.98 31.50
CA SER A 82 46.52 0.29 32.04
C SER A 82 45.39 0.89 31.20
N ARG A 83 45.50 0.84 29.87
CA ARG A 83 44.47 1.34 28.95
C ARG A 83 43.19 0.52 29.03
N TYR A 84 43.29 -0.80 29.19
CA TYR A 84 42.14 -1.68 29.38
C TYR A 84 41.40 -1.37 30.70
N ILE A 85 42.15 -1.23 31.80
CA ILE A 85 41.59 -0.86 33.12
C ILE A 85 40.91 0.53 33.09
N LEU A 86 41.42 1.44 32.25
CA LEU A 86 40.85 2.77 32.03
C LEU A 86 39.70 2.79 31.01
N HIS A 87 39.31 1.63 30.47
CA HIS A 87 38.31 1.48 29.42
C HIS A 87 38.62 2.27 28.13
N GLU A 88 39.91 2.49 27.84
CA GLU A 88 40.36 3.05 26.57
C GLU A 88 40.43 1.99 25.45
N ILE A 89 40.56 0.71 25.83
CA ILE A 89 40.47 -0.46 24.96
C ILE A 89 39.58 -1.51 25.65
N ASN A 90 38.84 -2.30 24.87
CA ASN A 90 37.91 -3.30 25.41
C ASN A 90 38.42 -4.74 25.26
N GLU A 91 39.54 -4.93 24.56
CA GLU A 91 40.20 -6.21 24.29
C GLU A 91 41.71 -5.97 24.12
N PHE A 92 42.54 -6.96 24.44
CA PHE A 92 43.98 -6.87 24.28
C PHE A 92 44.42 -7.21 22.85
N PRO A 93 45.48 -6.60 22.32
CA PRO A 93 45.98 -6.95 20.99
C PRO A 93 46.35 -8.43 20.81
N VAL A 94 46.79 -9.12 21.86
CA VAL A 94 47.03 -10.57 21.83
C VAL A 94 45.74 -11.38 21.66
N GLU A 95 44.60 -10.87 22.13
CA GLU A 95 43.28 -11.49 21.96
C GLU A 95 42.76 -11.34 20.53
N MET A 96 43.37 -10.46 19.74
CA MET A 96 43.11 -10.30 18.30
C MET A 96 43.99 -11.20 17.41
N ILE A 97 44.89 -12.01 17.98
CA ILE A 97 45.71 -12.96 17.21
C ILE A 97 44.89 -14.23 16.95
N LEU A 98 44.29 -14.31 15.77
CA LEU A 98 43.65 -15.54 15.30
C LEU A 98 44.69 -16.69 15.14
N PRO A 99 44.31 -17.96 15.15
CA PRO A 99 45.23 -19.02 14.72
C PRO A 99 45.54 -18.85 13.22
N ALA A 100 46.82 -18.95 12.83
CA ALA A 100 47.26 -18.90 11.44
C ALA A 100 48.26 -20.03 11.14
N ASP A 101 48.08 -20.69 10.01
CA ASP A 101 49.00 -21.69 9.44
C ASP A 101 50.19 -21.03 8.72
N GLY A 102 50.01 -19.77 8.30
CA GLY A 102 51.07 -18.94 7.75
C GLY A 102 50.90 -17.45 8.04
N GLU A 103 52.02 -16.72 8.02
CA GLU A 103 52.07 -15.26 8.17
C GLU A 103 52.75 -14.63 6.97
N ILE A 104 52.20 -13.51 6.50
CA ILE A 104 52.69 -12.72 5.37
C ILE A 104 52.75 -11.25 5.81
N ASN A 105 53.94 -10.67 5.75
CA ASN A 105 54.17 -9.24 6.01
C ASN A 105 54.49 -8.56 4.68
N LEU A 106 53.59 -7.71 4.22
CA LEU A 106 53.70 -6.90 3.03
C LEU A 106 54.56 -5.65 3.28
N GLY A 107 55.27 -5.21 2.25
CA GLY A 107 56.13 -4.01 2.25
C GLY A 107 57.13 -4.05 1.10
N ASP A 108 58.11 -3.14 1.12
CA ASP A 108 59.22 -3.11 0.14
C ASP A 108 59.96 -4.46 0.05
N THR A 109 59.98 -5.20 1.16
CA THR A 109 60.44 -6.58 1.21
C THR A 109 59.37 -7.43 1.88
N ILE A 110 58.76 -8.33 1.11
CA ILE A 110 57.75 -9.25 1.62
C ILE A 110 58.45 -10.34 2.44
N THR A 111 57.99 -10.56 3.68
CA THR A 111 58.47 -11.66 4.51
C THR A 111 57.32 -12.60 4.83
N TYR A 112 57.59 -13.90 4.92
CA TYR A 112 56.55 -14.89 5.17
C TYR A 112 57.06 -16.11 5.94
N SER A 113 56.13 -16.83 6.56
CA SER A 113 56.33 -18.13 7.20
C SER A 113 55.09 -19.00 7.02
N GLY A 114 55.25 -20.32 7.02
CA GLY A 114 54.14 -21.27 6.79
C GLY A 114 54.29 -21.99 5.45
N ASP A 115 53.61 -23.14 5.34
CA ASP A 115 53.67 -23.98 4.14
C ASP A 115 52.80 -23.41 3.01
N GLY A 116 53.23 -23.66 1.77
CA GLY A 116 52.48 -23.29 0.57
C GLY A 116 52.54 -21.82 0.15
N ILE A 117 53.36 -20.98 0.80
CA ILE A 117 53.56 -19.57 0.45
C ILE A 117 54.83 -19.42 -0.39
N SER A 118 54.73 -18.70 -1.52
CA SER A 118 55.87 -18.26 -2.32
C SER A 118 55.74 -16.79 -2.72
N VAL A 119 56.86 -16.11 -2.95
CA VAL A 119 56.89 -14.71 -3.42
C VAL A 119 57.74 -14.63 -4.69
N ASP A 120 57.17 -14.08 -5.76
CA ASP A 120 57.89 -13.70 -6.99
C ASP A 120 57.67 -12.21 -7.26
N GLY A 121 58.72 -11.40 -7.09
CA GLY A 121 58.61 -9.94 -7.12
C GLY A 121 57.64 -9.42 -6.06
N SER A 122 56.56 -8.76 -6.51
CA SER A 122 55.47 -8.25 -5.67
C SER A 122 54.21 -9.14 -5.68
N ILE A 123 54.31 -10.36 -6.20
CA ILE A 123 53.23 -11.34 -6.21
C ILE A 123 53.47 -12.37 -5.10
N VAL A 124 52.53 -12.45 -4.16
CA VAL A 124 52.47 -13.51 -3.14
C VAL A 124 51.54 -14.61 -3.63
N THR A 125 51.98 -15.86 -3.66
CA THR A 125 51.15 -17.01 -4.06
C THR A 125 50.95 -17.95 -2.89
N ILE A 126 49.71 -18.35 -2.65
CA ILE A 126 49.29 -19.35 -1.66
C ILE A 126 48.77 -20.59 -2.38
N THR A 127 49.38 -21.75 -2.12
CA THR A 127 49.08 -23.03 -2.83
C THR A 127 48.55 -24.14 -1.93
N GLU A 128 48.61 -23.96 -0.61
CA GLU A 128 48.00 -24.86 0.36
C GLU A 128 46.74 -24.22 0.96
N GLY A 129 45.82 -25.06 1.42
CA GLY A 129 44.68 -24.60 2.22
C GLY A 129 45.10 -24.34 3.65
N GLY A 130 44.37 -23.47 4.34
CA GLY A 130 44.67 -23.06 5.70
C GLY A 130 44.37 -21.59 5.95
N LYS A 131 44.75 -21.11 7.13
CA LYS A 131 44.55 -19.74 7.58
C LYS A 131 45.84 -18.93 7.43
N TYR A 132 45.78 -17.82 6.72
CA TYR A 132 46.94 -16.99 6.42
C TYR A 132 46.75 -15.58 6.96
N ARG A 133 47.56 -15.19 7.92
CA ARG A 133 47.59 -13.82 8.44
C ARG A 133 48.39 -12.92 7.53
N ILE A 134 47.78 -11.85 7.06
CA ILE A 134 48.41 -10.88 6.16
C ILE A 134 48.34 -9.50 6.80
N LYS A 135 49.47 -8.77 6.81
CA LYS A 135 49.54 -7.38 7.29
C LYS A 135 50.52 -6.55 6.47
N GLY A 136 50.32 -5.23 6.45
CA GLY A 136 51.20 -4.28 5.78
C GLY A 136 50.67 -3.77 4.44
N THR A 137 51.55 -3.19 3.63
CA THR A 137 51.17 -2.49 2.39
C THR A 137 51.97 -2.99 1.19
N LEU A 138 51.29 -3.21 0.05
CA LEU A 138 51.89 -3.32 -1.27
C LEU A 138 51.38 -2.16 -2.15
N GLU A 139 52.29 -1.32 -2.62
CA GLU A 139 51.96 -0.20 -3.51
C GLU A 139 51.69 -0.65 -4.95
N ASP A 140 52.23 -1.80 -5.37
CA ASP A 140 52.00 -2.39 -6.69
C ASP A 140 52.29 -3.90 -6.65
N GLY A 141 51.27 -4.72 -6.39
CA GLY A 141 51.43 -6.16 -6.24
C GLY A 141 50.12 -6.89 -5.93
N MET A 142 50.19 -8.21 -5.82
CA MET A 142 49.00 -9.07 -5.75
C MET A 142 49.17 -10.18 -4.73
N ILE A 143 48.06 -10.60 -4.10
CA ILE A 143 47.96 -11.91 -3.44
C ILE A 143 47.15 -12.85 -4.32
N MET A 144 47.78 -13.94 -4.76
CA MET A 144 47.16 -14.99 -5.56
C MET A 144 46.95 -16.26 -4.74
N VAL A 145 45.76 -16.84 -4.79
CA VAL A 145 45.45 -18.15 -4.22
C VAL A 145 45.19 -19.13 -5.35
N ASP A 146 45.94 -20.22 -5.38
CA ASP A 146 45.74 -21.34 -6.29
C ASP A 146 45.88 -22.66 -5.52
N THR A 147 44.79 -23.07 -4.88
CA THR A 147 44.72 -24.31 -4.12
C THR A 147 43.42 -25.06 -4.40
N THR A 148 43.35 -26.34 -4.01
CA THR A 148 42.13 -27.15 -4.14
C THR A 148 41.36 -27.27 -2.82
N LYS A 149 41.90 -26.71 -1.73
CA LYS A 149 41.33 -26.74 -0.39
C LYS A 149 40.70 -25.39 -0.04
N SER A 150 40.11 -25.27 1.14
CA SER A 150 39.61 -24.01 1.65
C SER A 150 40.76 -23.14 2.17
N VAL A 151 40.67 -21.84 1.94
CA VAL A 151 41.63 -20.84 2.42
C VAL A 151 40.90 -19.77 3.23
N GLU A 152 41.55 -19.26 4.27
CA GLU A 152 41.11 -18.09 5.04
C GLU A 152 42.23 -17.03 5.04
N LEU A 153 41.97 -15.87 4.46
CA LEU A 153 42.86 -14.72 4.44
C LEU A 153 42.49 -13.76 5.57
N GLN A 154 43.29 -13.75 6.64
CA GLN A 154 43.09 -12.86 7.78
C GLN A 154 43.83 -11.54 7.53
N LEU A 155 43.12 -10.53 7.05
CA LEU A 155 43.68 -9.22 6.70
C LEU A 155 43.71 -8.31 7.93
N VAL A 156 44.92 -7.89 8.33
CA VAL A 156 45.17 -7.03 9.49
C VAL A 156 45.76 -5.69 9.01
N ASN A 157 44.90 -4.70 8.78
CA ASN A 157 45.26 -3.38 8.22
C ASN A 157 46.01 -3.49 6.88
N VAL A 158 45.53 -4.33 5.96
CA VAL A 158 46.20 -4.58 4.68
C VAL A 158 45.87 -3.48 3.68
N ASN A 159 46.86 -2.96 2.95
CA ASN A 159 46.61 -2.08 1.80
C ASN A 159 47.33 -2.62 0.57
N ILE A 160 46.61 -2.96 -0.48
CA ILE A 160 47.19 -3.51 -1.72
C ILE A 160 46.64 -2.72 -2.89
N THR A 161 47.55 -2.14 -3.67
CA THR A 161 47.27 -1.62 -5.01
C THR A 161 47.96 -2.52 -6.03
N ASN A 162 47.35 -2.77 -7.17
CA ASN A 162 47.97 -3.45 -8.30
C ASN A 162 47.63 -2.72 -9.60
N SER A 163 48.62 -2.10 -10.22
CA SER A 163 48.43 -1.27 -11.42
C SER A 163 48.05 -2.05 -12.69
N ASN A 164 48.21 -3.38 -12.70
CA ASN A 164 48.03 -4.21 -13.89
C ASN A 164 47.17 -5.46 -13.66
N GLY A 165 46.41 -5.53 -12.57
CA GLY A 165 45.59 -6.68 -12.24
C GLY A 165 44.89 -6.55 -10.89
N PRO A 166 44.25 -7.62 -10.39
CA PRO A 166 43.58 -7.63 -9.10
C PRO A 166 44.56 -7.45 -7.93
N ALA A 167 44.09 -6.85 -6.85
CA ALA A 167 44.82 -6.80 -5.58
C ALA A 167 44.83 -8.17 -4.89
N ILE A 168 43.70 -8.87 -4.93
CA ILE A 168 43.57 -10.26 -4.48
C ILE A 168 42.89 -11.09 -5.58
N TYR A 169 43.55 -12.18 -5.97
CA TYR A 169 43.06 -13.11 -6.98
C TYR A 169 42.99 -14.53 -6.44
N ILE A 170 41.78 -15.02 -6.18
CA ILE A 170 41.53 -16.42 -5.83
C ILE A 170 41.24 -17.17 -7.14
N ALA A 171 42.30 -17.63 -7.80
CA ALA A 171 42.23 -18.38 -9.04
C ALA A 171 41.62 -19.78 -8.83
N ASN A 172 41.89 -20.40 -7.68
CA ASN A 172 41.32 -21.69 -7.31
C ASN A 172 41.30 -21.85 -5.78
N ALA A 173 40.17 -22.35 -5.27
CA ALA A 173 39.98 -22.83 -3.90
C ALA A 173 38.67 -23.63 -3.85
N SER A 174 38.49 -24.49 -2.85
CA SER A 174 37.14 -25.05 -2.61
C SER A 174 36.20 -24.03 -1.98
N LYS A 175 36.76 -23.03 -1.30
CA LYS A 175 36.10 -21.88 -0.64
C LYS A 175 37.18 -20.89 -0.20
N ALA A 176 36.91 -19.59 -0.30
CA ALA A 176 37.76 -18.55 0.23
C ALA A 176 37.03 -17.69 1.26
N ASP A 177 37.62 -17.54 2.43
CA ASP A 177 37.15 -16.66 3.48
C ASP A 177 38.14 -15.48 3.62
N ILE A 178 37.64 -14.25 3.67
CA ILE A 178 38.39 -13.05 4.02
C ILE A 178 37.92 -12.60 5.40
N VAL A 179 38.84 -12.57 6.37
CA VAL A 179 38.55 -12.16 7.75
C VAL A 179 39.29 -10.86 8.04
N LEU A 180 38.55 -9.79 8.29
CA LEU A 180 39.08 -8.44 8.47
C LEU A 180 39.22 -8.12 9.96
N SER A 181 40.35 -7.55 10.35
CA SER A 181 40.59 -7.14 11.73
C SER A 181 41.48 -5.89 11.82
N GLY A 182 41.38 -5.18 12.94
CA GLY A 182 42.06 -3.89 13.14
C GLY A 182 41.33 -2.74 12.44
N LYS A 183 42.10 -1.80 11.87
CA LYS A 183 41.59 -0.73 11.01
C LYS A 183 41.19 -1.28 9.64
N ALA A 184 40.60 -0.41 8.82
CA ALA A 184 40.21 -0.74 7.46
C ALA A 184 41.37 -1.30 6.63
N SER A 185 41.10 -2.39 5.92
CA SER A 185 41.95 -2.88 4.83
C SER A 185 41.46 -2.29 3.50
N SER A 186 42.37 -2.02 2.56
CA SER A 186 42.04 -1.41 1.27
C SER A 186 42.64 -2.22 0.11
N LEU A 187 41.84 -2.47 -0.92
CA LEU A 187 42.22 -3.19 -2.14
C LEU A 187 41.92 -2.30 -3.35
N ALA A 188 42.86 -2.19 -4.28
CA ALA A 188 42.66 -1.47 -5.54
C ALA A 188 43.40 -2.16 -6.70
N ASP A 189 42.73 -2.31 -7.84
CA ASP A 189 43.38 -2.63 -9.12
C ASP A 189 43.72 -1.35 -9.91
N GLY A 190 44.29 -1.52 -11.10
CA GLY A 190 44.58 -0.45 -12.04
C GLY A 190 43.52 -0.40 -13.14
N SER A 191 43.60 0.59 -14.03
CA SER A 191 42.65 0.70 -15.16
C SER A 191 42.90 -0.31 -16.30
N VAL A 192 43.79 -1.29 -16.08
CA VAL A 192 44.16 -2.34 -17.04
C VAL A 192 44.44 -3.61 -16.24
N SER A 193 43.95 -4.76 -16.72
CA SER A 193 44.30 -6.08 -16.19
C SER A 193 45.02 -6.91 -17.24
N ILE A 194 46.26 -7.35 -16.97
CA ILE A 194 46.98 -8.32 -17.82
C ILE A 194 46.55 -9.76 -17.55
N TYR A 195 45.73 -9.97 -16.53
CA TYR A 195 45.21 -11.27 -16.11
C TYR A 195 43.86 -11.59 -16.76
N ASP A 196 43.15 -10.55 -17.20
CA ASP A 196 41.97 -10.72 -18.05
C ASP A 196 42.39 -10.95 -19.50
N THR A 197 41.99 -12.10 -20.05
CA THR A 197 42.36 -12.58 -21.39
C THR A 197 41.14 -13.18 -22.07
N GLU A 198 41.23 -13.48 -23.37
CA GLU A 198 40.14 -14.14 -24.09
C GLU A 198 39.72 -15.50 -23.49
N ASP A 199 40.68 -16.23 -22.90
CA ASP A 199 40.47 -17.57 -22.33
C ASP A 199 40.18 -17.57 -20.82
N THR A 200 40.43 -16.47 -20.11
CA THR A 200 40.31 -16.39 -18.64
C THR A 200 39.90 -15.00 -18.23
N LYS A 201 38.80 -14.89 -17.48
CA LYS A 201 38.22 -13.62 -17.05
C LYS A 201 38.66 -13.23 -15.65
N VAL A 202 39.24 -12.05 -15.49
CA VAL A 202 39.75 -11.55 -14.20
C VAL A 202 39.37 -10.08 -14.09
N GLU A 203 38.10 -9.88 -13.74
CA GLU A 203 37.34 -8.65 -13.96
C GLU A 203 37.08 -7.90 -12.63
N GLY A 204 38.13 -7.55 -11.89
CA GLY A 204 37.97 -6.65 -10.73
C GLY A 204 39.14 -6.58 -9.75
N ALA A 205 38.97 -5.79 -8.68
CA ALA A 205 40.00 -5.59 -7.67
C ALA A 205 40.12 -6.74 -6.67
N LEU A 206 39.00 -7.35 -6.31
CA LEU A 206 38.90 -8.60 -5.57
C LEU A 206 38.18 -9.63 -6.42
N VAL A 207 38.91 -10.65 -6.88
CA VAL A 207 38.39 -11.67 -7.80
C VAL A 207 38.44 -13.03 -7.13
N SER A 208 37.31 -13.76 -7.16
CA SER A 208 37.26 -15.15 -6.70
C SER A 208 36.54 -16.06 -7.69
N TYR A 209 37.18 -17.16 -8.06
CA TYR A 209 36.55 -18.28 -8.77
C TYR A 209 35.93 -19.31 -7.83
N ALA A 210 36.17 -19.19 -6.52
CA ALA A 210 35.57 -20.01 -5.49
C ALA A 210 34.44 -19.25 -4.77
N PRO A 211 33.53 -19.94 -4.07
CA PRO A 211 32.64 -19.31 -3.09
C PRO A 211 33.43 -18.39 -2.16
N LEU A 212 33.03 -17.12 -2.12
CA LEU A 212 33.72 -16.07 -1.38
C LEU A 212 32.89 -15.66 -0.17
N SER A 213 33.52 -15.54 0.99
CA SER A 213 32.89 -14.93 2.15
C SER A 213 33.78 -13.88 2.80
N ILE A 214 33.19 -12.78 3.24
CA ILE A 214 33.86 -11.66 3.90
C ILE A 214 33.29 -11.51 5.31
N TYR A 215 34.16 -11.45 6.31
CA TYR A 215 33.80 -11.40 7.73
C TYR A 215 34.55 -10.29 8.49
N GLY A 216 33.85 -9.66 9.43
CA GLY A 216 34.42 -8.75 10.40
C GLY A 216 34.89 -7.41 9.81
N GLY A 217 35.35 -6.52 10.70
CA GLY A 217 36.16 -5.35 10.34
C GLY A 217 35.61 -4.43 9.24
N THR A 218 36.53 -3.77 8.53
CA THR A 218 36.22 -2.86 7.43
C THR A 218 37.09 -3.15 6.21
N LEU A 219 36.47 -3.22 5.04
CA LEU A 219 37.12 -3.38 3.75
C LEU A 219 36.72 -2.26 2.80
N ASN A 220 37.71 -1.59 2.22
CA ASN A 220 37.53 -0.66 1.12
C ASN A 220 38.04 -1.32 -0.17
N VAL A 221 37.25 -1.28 -1.24
CA VAL A 221 37.63 -1.82 -2.55
C VAL A 221 37.44 -0.74 -3.61
N THR A 222 38.44 -0.56 -4.47
CA THR A 222 38.36 0.34 -5.62
C THR A 222 38.66 -0.46 -6.89
N GLY A 223 37.61 -0.75 -7.68
CA GLY A 223 37.70 -1.33 -9.01
C GLY A 223 37.85 -0.22 -10.06
N ASN A 224 38.99 -0.21 -10.74
CA ASN A 224 39.34 0.72 -11.81
C ASN A 224 39.36 0.05 -13.18
N TYR A 225 39.48 -1.28 -13.24
CA TYR A 225 39.48 -2.03 -14.51
C TYR A 225 38.07 -2.44 -14.93
N ASP A 226 37.33 -3.01 -13.99
CA ASP A 226 36.00 -3.60 -14.20
C ASP A 226 35.30 -3.60 -12.83
N GLN A 227 34.91 -4.76 -12.27
CA GLN A 227 34.11 -4.80 -11.04
C GLN A 227 34.91 -4.37 -9.82
N GLY A 228 34.23 -3.86 -8.79
CA GLY A 228 34.84 -3.71 -7.47
C GLY A 228 35.19 -5.09 -6.88
N ILE A 229 34.15 -5.88 -6.63
CA ILE A 229 34.25 -7.26 -6.11
C ILE A 229 33.53 -8.20 -7.07
N ILE A 230 34.20 -9.26 -7.52
CA ILE A 230 33.59 -10.31 -8.34
C ILE A 230 33.80 -11.71 -7.74
N SER A 231 32.70 -12.44 -7.60
CA SER A 231 32.68 -13.89 -7.38
C SER A 231 32.11 -14.59 -8.61
N TYR A 232 32.86 -15.51 -9.21
CA TYR A 232 32.32 -16.43 -10.23
C TYR A 232 31.51 -17.60 -9.62
N SER A 233 31.19 -17.51 -8.32
CA SER A 233 30.29 -18.37 -7.55
C SER A 233 29.41 -17.48 -6.65
N GLU A 234 28.91 -17.99 -5.54
CA GLU A 234 28.24 -17.22 -4.49
C GLU A 234 29.20 -16.26 -3.73
N LEU A 235 28.63 -15.20 -3.16
CA LEU A 235 29.31 -14.21 -2.31
C LEU A 235 28.50 -13.97 -1.03
N ALA A 236 29.15 -14.09 0.13
CA ALA A 236 28.56 -13.75 1.42
C ALA A 236 29.34 -12.65 2.15
N ILE A 237 28.66 -11.63 2.65
CA ILE A 237 29.24 -10.57 3.48
C ILE A 237 28.53 -10.59 4.84
N ASN A 238 29.29 -10.87 5.90
CA ASN A 238 28.74 -11.08 7.23
C ASN A 238 29.46 -10.23 8.26
N GLU A 239 28.72 -9.52 9.11
CA GLU A 239 29.27 -8.75 10.24
C GLU A 239 30.42 -7.81 9.84
N SER A 240 30.33 -7.21 8.65
CA SER A 240 31.41 -6.43 8.03
C SER A 240 30.95 -5.03 7.65
N THR A 241 31.88 -4.08 7.59
CA THR A 241 31.68 -2.83 6.85
C THR A 241 32.43 -2.91 5.51
N VAL A 242 31.72 -2.84 4.39
CA VAL A 242 32.33 -2.92 3.05
C VAL A 242 32.00 -1.68 2.26
N LYS A 243 33.03 -1.00 1.75
CA LYS A 243 32.90 0.15 0.87
C LYS A 243 33.48 -0.18 -0.49
N VAL A 244 32.71 0.02 -1.55
CA VAL A 244 33.13 -0.28 -2.93
C VAL A 244 32.97 0.94 -3.81
N ILE A 245 34.03 1.27 -4.55
CA ILE A 245 33.98 2.20 -5.66
C ILE A 245 34.30 1.39 -6.92
N SER A 246 33.40 1.35 -7.89
CA SER A 246 33.63 0.73 -9.20
C SER A 246 33.51 1.79 -10.28
N ASN A 247 34.61 2.06 -10.97
CA ASN A 247 34.71 3.19 -11.91
C ASN A 247 34.30 2.84 -13.34
N GLU A 248 34.19 1.56 -13.69
CA GLU A 248 33.85 1.13 -15.05
C GLU A 248 32.51 0.41 -15.11
N THR A 249 32.19 -0.40 -14.11
CA THR A 249 31.06 -1.35 -14.15
C THR A 249 30.47 -1.56 -12.76
N ASP A 250 30.25 -2.81 -12.32
CA ASP A 250 29.40 -3.10 -11.17
C ASP A 250 30.18 -2.96 -9.86
N GLY A 251 29.49 -2.56 -8.78
CA GLY A 251 30.09 -2.53 -7.45
C GLY A 251 30.44 -3.94 -6.99
N ILE A 252 29.39 -4.77 -6.81
CA ILE A 252 29.50 -6.17 -6.43
C ILE A 252 28.85 -7.02 -7.54
N HIS A 253 29.58 -8.00 -8.05
CA HIS A 253 29.08 -8.94 -9.04
C HIS A 253 29.24 -10.39 -8.56
N ALA A 254 28.18 -11.18 -8.61
CA ALA A 254 28.23 -12.61 -8.33
C ALA A 254 27.56 -13.42 -9.43
N LYS A 255 28.22 -14.49 -9.91
CA LYS A 255 27.60 -15.44 -10.83
C LYS A 255 26.67 -16.44 -10.14
N GLY A 256 26.67 -16.46 -8.81
CA GLY A 256 25.65 -17.11 -7.98
C GLY A 256 25.08 -16.12 -6.97
N ASP A 257 24.56 -16.64 -5.86
CA ASP A 257 23.83 -15.85 -4.86
C ASP A 257 24.69 -14.79 -4.16
N VAL A 258 24.05 -13.70 -3.73
CA VAL A 258 24.64 -12.69 -2.84
C VAL A 258 23.91 -12.69 -1.51
N SER A 259 24.63 -12.89 -0.41
CA SER A 259 24.08 -12.83 0.95
C SER A 259 24.76 -11.75 1.78
N ILE A 260 24.00 -10.82 2.35
CA ILE A 260 24.51 -9.72 3.17
C ILE A 260 23.81 -9.74 4.52
N THR A 261 24.57 -10.05 5.58
CA THR A 261 24.01 -10.24 6.92
C THR A 261 24.73 -9.38 7.96
N ASN A 262 23.97 -8.68 8.81
CA ASN A 262 24.50 -7.85 9.91
C ASN A 262 25.63 -6.90 9.47
N SER A 263 25.57 -6.36 8.25
CA SER A 263 26.67 -5.63 7.62
C SER A 263 26.29 -4.19 7.27
N ASN A 264 27.30 -3.35 7.05
CA ASN A 264 27.15 -1.99 6.56
C ASN A 264 27.85 -1.84 5.19
N ILE A 265 27.07 -1.60 4.14
CA ILE A 265 27.55 -1.59 2.76
C ILE A 265 27.39 -0.20 2.16
N GLU A 266 28.45 0.31 1.54
CA GLU A 266 28.46 1.58 0.80
C GLU A 266 29.04 1.33 -0.60
N ILE A 267 28.28 1.65 -1.66
CA ILE A 267 28.69 1.40 -3.05
C ILE A 267 28.52 2.66 -3.89
N ASP A 268 29.51 2.98 -4.71
CA ASP A 268 29.44 3.94 -5.82
C ASP A 268 29.90 3.23 -7.10
N ALA A 269 28.97 2.91 -8.00
CA ALA A 269 29.20 2.07 -9.17
C ALA A 269 28.85 2.77 -10.49
N ALA A 270 29.68 2.56 -11.51
CA ALA A 270 29.49 3.08 -12.87
C ALA A 270 28.52 2.24 -13.73
N SER A 271 28.05 1.09 -13.22
CA SER A 271 26.95 0.29 -13.76
C SER A 271 26.00 -0.06 -12.61
N ASP A 272 25.78 -1.35 -12.30
CA ASP A 272 24.86 -1.78 -11.26
C ASP A 272 25.55 -1.74 -9.89
N GLY A 273 24.79 -1.44 -8.84
CA GLY A 273 25.33 -1.49 -7.47
C GLY A 273 25.71 -2.91 -7.04
N ILE A 274 24.73 -3.80 -7.12
CA ILE A 274 24.88 -5.25 -6.91
C ILE A 274 24.25 -5.97 -8.11
N ASP A 275 25.01 -6.81 -8.81
CA ASP A 275 24.51 -7.70 -9.87
C ASP A 275 24.72 -9.18 -9.44
N SER A 276 23.64 -9.92 -9.29
CA SER A 276 23.65 -11.37 -9.05
C SER A 276 22.97 -12.12 -10.19
N LYS A 277 23.54 -13.26 -10.57
CA LYS A 277 22.86 -14.23 -11.44
C LYS A 277 22.06 -15.29 -10.67
N GLY A 278 22.05 -15.24 -9.34
CA GLY A 278 21.25 -16.06 -8.43
C GLY A 278 20.40 -15.19 -7.51
N GLU A 279 20.09 -15.68 -6.31
CA GLU A 279 19.26 -14.96 -5.32
C GLU A 279 20.06 -13.86 -4.60
N ILE A 280 19.40 -12.75 -4.27
CA ILE A 280 19.95 -11.75 -3.35
C ILE A 280 19.21 -11.78 -2.02
N TYR A 281 19.95 -12.04 -0.94
CA TYR A 281 19.43 -12.10 0.42
C TYR A 281 20.10 -11.04 1.32
N VAL A 282 19.30 -10.16 1.92
CA VAL A 282 19.78 -9.14 2.84
C VAL A 282 19.06 -9.25 4.18
N LEU A 283 19.84 -9.35 5.27
CA LEU A 283 19.29 -9.45 6.63
C LEU A 283 20.01 -8.50 7.59
N LYS A 284 19.24 -7.72 8.37
CA LYS A 284 19.75 -6.94 9.51
C LYS A 284 20.91 -6.00 9.18
N SER A 285 20.94 -5.51 7.96
CA SER A 285 22.05 -4.74 7.41
C SER A 285 21.67 -3.27 7.19
N ARG A 286 22.66 -2.46 6.83
CA ARG A 286 22.49 -1.10 6.30
C ARG A 286 23.19 -1.03 4.95
N LEU A 287 22.52 -0.47 3.96
CA LEU A 287 23.04 -0.37 2.59
C LEU A 287 22.82 1.04 2.05
N ASN A 288 23.83 1.62 1.42
CA ASN A 288 23.76 2.88 0.72
C ASN A 288 24.47 2.72 -0.64
N ILE A 289 23.68 2.72 -1.72
CA ILE A 289 24.15 2.39 -3.05
C ILE A 289 23.85 3.55 -3.99
N LYS A 290 24.88 3.98 -4.71
CA LYS A 290 24.79 4.85 -5.88
C LYS A 290 25.20 4.05 -7.10
N ALA A 291 24.33 4.03 -8.12
CA ALA A 291 24.56 3.27 -9.34
C ALA A 291 24.21 4.10 -10.56
N LYS A 292 25.03 4.03 -11.61
CA LYS A 292 24.75 4.65 -12.92
C LYS A 292 23.83 3.81 -13.80
N LYS A 293 23.46 2.62 -13.34
CA LYS A 293 22.44 1.77 -13.93
C LYS A 293 21.44 1.38 -12.84
N HIS A 294 21.29 0.09 -12.50
CA HIS A 294 20.33 -0.34 -11.48
C HIS A 294 20.97 -0.39 -10.08
N GLY A 295 20.17 -0.19 -9.04
CA GLY A 295 20.65 -0.32 -7.66
C GLY A 295 21.01 -1.76 -7.33
N VAL A 296 20.05 -2.66 -7.54
CA VAL A 296 20.16 -4.10 -7.30
C VAL A 296 19.56 -4.88 -8.47
N THR A 297 20.36 -5.74 -9.09
CA THR A 297 19.97 -6.59 -10.21
C THR A 297 20.06 -8.07 -9.82
N SER A 298 19.03 -8.86 -10.12
CA SER A 298 19.00 -10.30 -9.86
C SER A 298 18.28 -11.07 -10.97
N ASN A 299 18.76 -12.25 -11.34
CA ASN A 299 18.01 -13.17 -12.23
C ASN A 299 16.96 -14.02 -11.48
N GLU A 300 17.06 -14.10 -10.15
CA GLU A 300 16.14 -14.84 -9.28
C GLU A 300 15.61 -13.92 -8.16
N ASP A 301 15.04 -14.46 -7.08
CA ASP A 301 14.40 -13.62 -6.05
C ASP A 301 15.35 -12.61 -5.37
N ILE A 302 14.77 -11.50 -4.89
CA ILE A 302 15.41 -10.56 -3.96
C ILE A 302 14.63 -10.59 -2.64
N LYS A 303 15.33 -10.87 -1.54
CA LYS A 303 14.72 -11.04 -0.21
C LYS A 303 15.40 -10.17 0.83
N ILE A 304 14.64 -9.26 1.45
CA ILE A 304 15.14 -8.22 2.35
C ILE A 304 14.39 -8.30 3.68
N TYR A 305 15.14 -8.49 4.77
CA TYR A 305 14.58 -8.74 6.10
C TYR A 305 15.24 -7.87 7.17
N ASP A 306 14.42 -7.21 8.00
CA ASP A 306 14.88 -6.45 9.18
C ASP A 306 16.02 -5.46 8.83
N VAL A 307 16.01 -4.91 7.60
CA VAL A 307 17.02 -3.96 7.14
C VAL A 307 16.72 -2.60 7.74
N GLN A 308 17.70 -2.07 8.48
CA GLN A 308 17.51 -0.84 9.25
C GLN A 308 17.37 0.39 8.35
N GLU A 309 18.04 0.35 7.20
CA GLU A 309 18.09 1.42 6.20
C GLU A 309 18.71 0.87 4.91
N PHE A 310 17.97 0.94 3.81
CA PHE A 310 18.45 0.66 2.46
C PHE A 310 18.21 1.90 1.60
N ILE A 311 19.27 2.59 1.21
CA ILE A 311 19.21 3.79 0.37
C ILE A 311 19.74 3.43 -1.02
N LEU A 312 18.93 3.70 -2.04
CA LEU A 312 19.27 3.53 -3.45
C LEU A 312 19.14 4.88 -4.17
N ASN A 313 20.19 5.28 -4.90
CA ASN A 313 20.14 6.40 -5.84
C ASN A 313 20.70 5.93 -7.19
N THR A 314 19.81 5.87 -8.19
CA THR A 314 20.05 5.11 -9.43
C THR A 314 19.72 5.93 -10.66
N GLU A 315 20.50 5.78 -11.73
CA GLU A 315 20.18 6.42 -13.03
C GLU A 315 19.24 5.58 -13.91
N ARG A 316 18.95 4.34 -13.50
CA ARG A 316 17.82 3.53 -13.98
C ARG A 316 17.02 3.07 -12.75
N ASP A 317 16.71 1.79 -12.66
CA ASP A 317 15.78 1.27 -11.66
C ASP A 317 16.42 1.09 -10.28
N GLY A 318 15.61 1.16 -9.23
CA GLY A 318 16.03 0.79 -7.87
C GLY A 318 16.34 -0.70 -7.77
N PHE A 319 15.32 -1.52 -8.04
CA PHE A 319 15.40 -2.97 -8.11
C PHE A 319 15.03 -3.45 -9.51
N ASN A 320 15.83 -4.35 -10.09
CA ASN A 320 15.57 -4.98 -11.37
C ASN A 320 15.70 -6.50 -11.21
N THR A 321 14.62 -7.27 -11.42
CA THR A 321 14.74 -8.73 -11.33
C THR A 321 13.76 -9.55 -12.17
N GLY A 322 14.27 -10.68 -12.67
CA GLY A 322 13.47 -11.73 -13.29
C GLY A 322 12.70 -12.64 -12.31
N GLY A 323 12.83 -12.39 -11.00
CA GLY A 323 12.19 -13.15 -9.92
C GLY A 323 11.22 -12.31 -9.09
N ASN A 324 10.97 -12.76 -7.85
CA ASN A 324 10.08 -12.06 -6.92
C ASN A 324 10.88 -11.13 -5.98
N VAL A 325 10.21 -10.10 -5.45
CA VAL A 325 10.75 -9.30 -4.35
C VAL A 325 9.93 -9.47 -3.09
N LEU A 326 10.59 -9.82 -1.99
CA LEU A 326 9.99 -9.84 -0.66
C LEU A 326 10.77 -8.92 0.28
N ILE A 327 10.09 -7.90 0.78
CA ILE A 327 10.61 -6.97 1.78
C ILE A 327 9.78 -7.11 3.05
N LEU A 328 10.43 -7.44 4.16
CA LEU A 328 9.81 -7.60 5.47
C LEU A 328 10.52 -6.77 6.54
N ASP A 329 9.75 -6.02 7.32
CA ASP A 329 10.23 -5.28 8.50
C ASP A 329 11.43 -4.35 8.24
N SER A 330 11.50 -3.75 7.04
CA SER A 330 12.67 -3.03 6.53
C SER A 330 12.37 -1.59 6.11
N ARG A 331 13.34 -0.69 6.30
CA ARG A 331 13.24 0.72 5.83
C ARG A 331 14.00 0.93 4.54
N ILE A 332 13.31 1.41 3.51
CA ILE A 332 13.86 1.54 2.16
C ILE A 332 13.58 2.93 1.62
N TYR A 333 14.59 3.53 1.00
CA TYR A 333 14.54 4.83 0.34
C TYR A 333 15.10 4.67 -1.07
N ILE A 334 14.31 5.02 -2.08
CA ILE A 334 14.71 4.88 -3.49
C ILE A 334 14.53 6.22 -4.20
N GLU A 335 15.58 6.68 -4.86
CA GLU A 335 15.53 7.72 -5.89
C GLU A 335 16.00 7.10 -7.22
N ALA A 336 15.06 6.89 -8.15
CA ALA A 336 15.31 6.25 -9.44
C ALA A 336 14.93 7.18 -10.61
N ASN A 337 15.68 7.09 -11.71
CA ASN A 337 15.38 7.86 -12.94
C ASN A 337 14.60 7.05 -13.99
N GLU A 338 14.41 5.76 -13.76
CA GLU A 338 13.43 4.90 -14.46
C GLU A 338 12.46 4.42 -13.36
N GLU A 339 12.32 3.11 -13.13
CA GLU A 339 11.35 2.56 -12.18
C GLU A 339 11.90 2.45 -10.74
N GLY A 340 11.04 2.48 -9.72
CA GLY A 340 11.47 2.09 -8.37
C GLY A 340 11.79 0.59 -8.31
N PHE A 341 10.90 -0.20 -8.92
CA PHE A 341 10.93 -1.66 -9.04
C PHE A 341 10.52 -2.04 -10.46
N ASP A 342 11.39 -2.74 -11.19
CA ASP A 342 11.12 -3.41 -12.49
C ASP A 342 11.23 -4.93 -12.29
N ILE A 343 10.07 -5.61 -12.19
CA ILE A 343 9.95 -6.95 -11.59
C ILE A 343 9.10 -7.88 -12.46
N ASP A 344 9.68 -8.96 -12.97
CA ASP A 344 8.96 -9.99 -13.74
C ASP A 344 8.02 -10.87 -12.86
N GLY A 345 8.29 -10.93 -11.55
CA GLY A 345 7.54 -11.73 -10.57
C GLY A 345 6.63 -10.90 -9.65
N ASP A 346 6.32 -11.47 -8.48
CA ASP A 346 5.50 -10.80 -7.46
C ASP A 346 6.33 -9.83 -6.60
N VAL A 347 5.71 -8.75 -6.14
CA VAL A 347 6.26 -7.86 -5.12
C VAL A 347 5.43 -7.94 -3.85
N GLU A 348 6.09 -8.30 -2.75
CA GLU A 348 5.50 -8.36 -1.42
C GLU A 348 6.21 -7.40 -0.47
N LEU A 349 5.51 -6.34 -0.05
CA LEU A 349 5.97 -5.43 1.00
C LEU A 349 5.14 -5.68 2.26
N LYS A 350 5.79 -6.20 3.30
CA LYS A 350 5.08 -6.72 4.47
C LYS A 350 5.68 -6.20 5.77
N ASP A 351 4.82 -6.00 6.76
CA ASP A 351 5.20 -5.71 8.13
C ASP A 351 4.64 -6.71 9.14
N SER A 352 5.49 -7.07 10.10
CA SER A 352 5.05 -7.74 11.31
C SER A 352 4.33 -6.76 12.24
N ALA A 353 3.40 -7.25 13.06
CA ALA A 353 2.53 -6.41 13.89
C ALA A 353 3.27 -5.48 14.89
N ASP A 354 4.55 -5.74 15.18
CA ASP A 354 5.34 -5.01 16.18
C ASP A 354 6.22 -3.91 15.58
N ARG A 355 6.20 -3.71 14.25
CA ARG A 355 6.99 -2.71 13.55
C ARG A 355 6.18 -1.98 12.48
N ILE A 356 6.57 -0.73 12.25
CA ILE A 356 6.11 0.07 11.11
C ILE A 356 7.36 0.38 10.30
N SER A 357 7.55 -0.39 9.24
CA SER A 357 8.46 -0.10 8.15
C SER A 357 7.96 1.08 7.37
N VAL A 358 8.92 1.76 6.75
CA VAL A 358 8.68 2.90 5.90
C VAL A 358 9.40 2.63 4.59
N VAL A 359 8.65 2.66 3.49
CA VAL A 359 9.20 2.62 2.15
C VAL A 359 8.89 3.97 1.49
N GLU A 360 9.94 4.69 1.12
CA GLU A 360 9.84 5.96 0.41
C GLU A 360 10.48 5.80 -0.98
N ILE A 361 9.73 6.14 -2.03
CA ILE A 361 10.19 5.98 -3.41
C ILE A 361 9.90 7.27 -4.16
N THR A 362 10.87 7.73 -4.93
CA THR A 362 10.69 8.73 -5.97
C THR A 362 11.25 8.19 -7.28
N SER A 363 10.40 8.05 -8.28
CA SER A 363 10.74 7.55 -9.62
C SER A 363 10.34 8.53 -10.73
N VAL A 364 10.90 8.35 -11.92
CA VAL A 364 10.44 9.02 -13.15
C VAL A 364 9.51 8.10 -13.92
N GLY A 365 9.92 6.84 -14.10
CA GLY A 365 9.07 5.74 -14.53
C GLY A 365 8.07 5.34 -13.46
N ASP A 366 7.41 4.21 -13.66
CA ASP A 366 6.49 3.65 -12.68
C ASP A 366 7.24 3.41 -11.36
N ALA A 367 6.60 3.68 -10.22
CA ALA A 367 7.26 3.35 -8.97
C ALA A 367 7.41 1.82 -8.82
N PHE A 368 6.45 1.08 -9.36
CA PHE A 368 6.45 -0.37 -9.48
C PHE A 368 5.89 -0.76 -10.85
N ASP A 369 6.75 -1.29 -11.71
CA ASP A 369 6.40 -2.06 -12.91
C ASP A 369 6.54 -3.56 -12.53
N VAL A 370 5.41 -4.25 -12.46
CA VAL A 370 5.30 -5.59 -11.87
C VAL A 370 4.48 -6.50 -12.78
N SER A 371 5.12 -7.46 -13.43
CA SER A 371 4.41 -8.47 -14.23
C SER A 371 3.60 -9.48 -13.37
N GLY A 372 3.93 -9.57 -12.07
CA GLY A 372 3.20 -10.39 -11.10
C GLY A 372 2.22 -9.58 -10.25
N LYS A 373 1.91 -10.11 -9.06
CA LYS A 373 1.02 -9.47 -8.09
C LYS A 373 1.76 -8.47 -7.22
N MET A 374 1.11 -7.35 -6.92
CA MET A 374 1.59 -6.39 -5.92
C MET A 374 0.82 -6.56 -4.59
N ILE A 375 1.53 -6.80 -3.50
CA ILE A 375 0.93 -7.05 -2.17
C ILE A 375 1.53 -6.10 -1.13
N LEU A 376 0.68 -5.27 -0.53
CA LEU A 376 1.00 -4.39 0.59
C LEU A 376 0.29 -4.87 1.86
N TYR A 377 1.05 -5.43 2.80
CA TYR A 377 0.51 -5.90 4.07
C TYR A 377 1.11 -5.12 5.24
N LYS A 378 0.34 -4.17 5.78
CA LYS A 378 0.75 -3.24 6.84
C LYS A 378 1.96 -2.39 6.46
N GLY A 379 2.29 -1.44 7.32
CA GLY A 379 3.40 -0.51 7.11
C GLY A 379 2.97 0.82 6.50
N ALA A 380 3.95 1.69 6.27
CA ALA A 380 3.73 3.01 5.69
C ALA A 380 4.51 3.17 4.37
N PHE A 381 3.80 3.54 3.32
CA PHE A 381 4.32 3.67 1.96
C PHE A 381 4.07 5.09 1.47
N TYR A 382 5.16 5.80 1.14
CA TYR A 382 5.12 7.16 0.59
C TYR A 382 5.78 7.13 -0.78
N ILE A 383 4.98 7.19 -1.84
CA ILE A 383 5.46 6.88 -3.18
C ILE A 383 5.13 8.03 -4.12
N THR A 384 6.12 8.44 -4.91
CA THR A 384 5.95 9.46 -5.93
C THR A 384 6.51 8.95 -7.25
N SER A 385 5.69 8.99 -8.30
CA SER A 385 6.11 8.82 -9.68
C SER A 385 5.88 10.15 -10.39
N THR A 386 6.92 10.71 -10.99
CA THR A 386 6.83 12.10 -11.51
C THR A 386 6.16 12.19 -12.88
N GLU A 387 6.27 11.14 -13.70
CA GLU A 387 5.75 11.10 -15.07
C GLU A 387 4.78 9.96 -15.36
N ASN A 388 4.79 8.86 -14.59
CA ASN A 388 3.99 7.66 -14.88
C ASN A 388 3.11 7.22 -13.68
N ASP A 389 2.73 5.96 -13.66
CA ASP A 389 1.84 5.36 -12.68
C ASP A 389 2.62 5.07 -11.38
N ILE A 390 1.90 4.80 -10.29
CA ILE A 390 2.56 4.36 -9.04
C ILE A 390 2.70 2.85 -9.02
N PHE A 391 1.59 2.14 -9.23
CA PHE A 391 1.60 0.70 -9.48
C PHE A 391 1.13 0.45 -10.90
N ASP A 392 1.93 -0.26 -11.68
CA ASP A 392 1.54 -0.94 -12.90
C ASP A 392 1.75 -2.44 -12.66
N ALA A 393 0.69 -3.13 -12.26
CA ALA A 393 0.76 -4.54 -11.84
C ALA A 393 -0.12 -5.43 -12.71
N ASP A 394 0.46 -6.31 -13.52
CA ASP A 394 -0.30 -7.24 -14.38
C ASP A 394 -1.08 -8.29 -13.56
N GLY A 395 -0.57 -8.66 -12.39
CA GLY A 395 -1.09 -9.76 -11.56
C GLY A 395 -2.16 -9.37 -10.51
N GLY A 396 -2.61 -8.12 -10.49
CA GLY A 396 -3.54 -7.59 -9.49
C GLY A 396 -2.83 -6.92 -8.31
N ILE A 397 -3.62 -6.19 -7.52
CA ILE A 397 -3.13 -5.43 -6.35
C ILE A 397 -3.91 -5.86 -5.10
N GLU A 398 -3.21 -6.14 -4.01
CA GLU A 398 -3.81 -6.43 -2.70
C GLU A 398 -3.23 -5.51 -1.63
N ILE A 399 -4.11 -4.80 -0.91
CA ILE A 399 -3.75 -3.90 0.19
C ILE A 399 -4.51 -4.31 1.44
N ASP A 400 -3.77 -4.56 2.52
CA ASP A 400 -4.34 -4.97 3.81
C ASP A 400 -3.61 -4.30 4.98
N GLY A 401 -4.31 -3.36 5.64
CA GLY A 401 -3.86 -2.67 6.85
C GLY A 401 -2.73 -1.65 6.65
N SER A 402 -2.46 -1.25 5.41
CA SER A 402 -1.34 -0.37 5.04
C SER A 402 -1.73 1.11 5.08
N VAL A 403 -0.78 1.98 5.43
CA VAL A 403 -0.88 3.43 5.15
C VAL A 403 -0.20 3.68 3.82
N LEU A 404 -0.97 4.10 2.82
CA LEU A 404 -0.50 4.38 1.48
C LEU A 404 -0.74 5.86 1.15
N ARG A 405 0.32 6.56 0.76
CA ARG A 405 0.28 7.96 0.31
C ARG A 405 0.99 8.04 -1.02
N VAL A 406 0.27 8.42 -2.08
CA VAL A 406 0.83 8.43 -3.43
C VAL A 406 0.60 9.74 -4.16
N ASP A 407 1.58 10.13 -4.96
CA ASP A 407 1.54 11.27 -5.88
C ASP A 407 1.98 10.79 -7.26
N ALA A 408 1.02 10.55 -8.15
CA ALA A 408 1.20 9.89 -9.42
C ALA A 408 1.27 10.87 -10.60
N GLY A 409 2.26 10.66 -11.47
CA GLY A 409 2.46 11.42 -12.69
C GLY A 409 1.38 11.17 -13.73
N LYS A 410 0.74 10.00 -13.67
CA LYS A 410 -0.32 9.49 -14.53
C LYS A 410 -1.44 8.86 -13.65
N HIS A 411 -1.60 7.54 -13.55
CA HIS A 411 -2.62 6.87 -12.73
C HIS A 411 -2.08 6.51 -11.34
N GLY A 412 -2.97 6.44 -10.33
CA GLY A 412 -2.61 5.99 -8.99
C GLY A 412 -2.33 4.48 -8.95
N LEU A 413 -3.37 3.65 -8.88
CA LEU A 413 -3.24 2.19 -8.86
C LEU A 413 -3.70 1.64 -10.22
N THR A 414 -2.79 1.04 -11.00
CA THR A 414 -3.09 0.42 -12.30
C THR A 414 -2.92 -1.09 -12.25
N THR A 415 -3.88 -1.84 -12.80
CA THR A 415 -3.73 -3.29 -13.00
C THR A 415 -4.57 -3.85 -14.13
N GLU A 416 -4.05 -4.90 -14.76
CA GLU A 416 -4.78 -5.72 -15.76
C GLU A 416 -5.81 -6.68 -15.12
N LEU A 417 -5.78 -6.88 -13.80
CA LEU A 417 -6.66 -7.78 -13.07
C LEU A 417 -7.41 -7.03 -11.95
N ASP A 418 -7.60 -7.68 -10.81
CA ASP A 418 -8.43 -7.19 -9.72
C ASP A 418 -7.62 -6.37 -8.71
N ILE A 419 -8.27 -5.39 -8.09
CA ILE A 419 -7.77 -4.69 -6.91
C ILE A 419 -8.61 -5.10 -5.71
N THR A 420 -7.95 -5.58 -4.65
CA THR A 420 -8.60 -5.87 -3.37
C THR A 420 -8.01 -5.02 -2.26
N ILE A 421 -8.85 -4.24 -1.58
CA ILE A 421 -8.48 -3.45 -0.41
C ILE A 421 -9.29 -3.97 0.78
N LEU A 422 -8.60 -4.56 1.77
CA LEU A 422 -9.23 -5.16 2.95
C LEU A 422 -9.30 -4.20 4.14
N ASP A 423 -8.25 -3.41 4.32
CA ASP A 423 -8.16 -2.32 5.30
C ASP A 423 -6.98 -1.40 4.91
N GLY A 424 -6.93 -0.20 5.46
CA GLY A 424 -5.83 0.74 5.24
C GLY A 424 -6.25 2.20 5.21
N ASP A 425 -5.28 3.10 5.34
CA ASP A 425 -5.48 4.53 5.12
C ASP A 425 -4.75 4.90 3.82
N ILE A 426 -5.52 5.18 2.78
CA ILE A 426 -5.05 5.35 1.40
C ILE A 426 -5.38 6.77 0.94
N ASP A 427 -4.36 7.51 0.50
CA ASP A 427 -4.49 8.85 -0.07
C ASP A 427 -3.78 8.86 -1.43
N ILE A 428 -4.53 9.10 -2.50
CA ILE A 428 -4.06 9.08 -3.88
C ILE A 428 -4.26 10.46 -4.48
N VAL A 429 -3.18 11.03 -5.00
CA VAL A 429 -3.24 12.14 -5.94
C VAL A 429 -2.71 11.65 -7.28
N SER A 430 -3.47 11.83 -8.36
CA SER A 430 -3.09 11.39 -9.69
C SER A 430 -3.47 12.42 -10.75
N LYS A 431 -2.71 12.44 -11.87
CA LYS A 431 -3.00 13.34 -12.99
C LYS A 431 -4.02 12.77 -13.98
N ARG A 432 -4.22 11.46 -13.96
CA ARG A 432 -5.30 10.74 -14.65
C ARG A 432 -6.18 10.09 -13.58
N ASP A 433 -6.40 8.79 -13.65
CA ASP A 433 -7.32 8.10 -12.74
C ASP A 433 -6.71 7.86 -11.38
N GLY A 434 -7.54 7.84 -10.35
CA GLY A 434 -7.13 7.40 -9.02
C GLY A 434 -6.84 5.91 -8.99
N ILE A 435 -7.84 5.12 -9.40
CA ILE A 435 -7.76 3.68 -9.59
C ILE A 435 -8.13 3.36 -11.04
N ASN A 436 -7.29 2.60 -11.73
CA ASN A 436 -7.52 2.09 -13.07
C ASN A 436 -7.36 0.55 -13.05
N ALA A 437 -8.44 -0.19 -13.22
CA ALA A 437 -8.40 -1.66 -13.18
C ALA A 437 -9.23 -2.28 -14.30
N ASN A 438 -8.63 -3.19 -15.08
CA ASN A 438 -9.38 -3.94 -16.09
C ASN A 438 -10.29 -5.01 -15.48
N GLY A 439 -9.98 -5.49 -14.27
CA GLY A 439 -10.77 -6.46 -13.50
C GLY A 439 -11.70 -5.81 -12.47
N ASP A 440 -12.05 -6.58 -11.44
CA ASP A 440 -12.94 -6.14 -10.38
C ASP A 440 -12.20 -5.32 -9.32
N VAL A 441 -12.88 -4.33 -8.73
CA VAL A 441 -12.39 -3.63 -7.54
C VAL A 441 -13.26 -3.98 -6.35
N ILE A 442 -12.62 -4.48 -5.30
CA ILE A 442 -13.30 -4.97 -4.11
C ILE A 442 -12.72 -4.29 -2.87
N ILE A 443 -13.52 -3.47 -2.22
CA ILE A 443 -13.18 -2.79 -0.97
C ILE A 443 -14.00 -3.40 0.15
N LYS A 444 -13.32 -4.16 1.00
CA LYS A 444 -13.93 -4.93 2.09
C LYS A 444 -13.69 -4.30 3.44
N LYS A 445 -14.49 -4.73 4.41
CA LYS A 445 -14.18 -4.54 5.82
C LYS A 445 -13.39 -5.74 6.34
N GLU A 446 -12.22 -5.54 6.93
CA GLU A 446 -11.58 -6.62 7.69
C GLU A 446 -12.54 -7.09 8.82
N ALA A 447 -12.83 -8.40 8.85
CA ALA A 447 -13.68 -9.02 9.86
C ALA A 447 -12.94 -9.03 11.21
N THR A 448 -13.00 -7.91 11.94
CA THR A 448 -12.40 -7.83 13.27
C THR A 448 -13.36 -8.36 14.35
N ASP A 449 -12.85 -9.21 15.26
CA ASP A 449 -13.55 -9.72 16.45
C ASP A 449 -13.90 -8.62 17.48
N VAL A 450 -13.63 -7.36 17.16
CA VAL A 450 -13.81 -6.17 18.00
C VAL A 450 -14.55 -5.14 17.17
N GLU A 451 -15.64 -4.58 17.72
CA GLU A 451 -16.32 -3.39 17.16
C GLU A 451 -15.37 -2.18 17.16
N VAL A 452 -14.38 -2.16 16.29
CA VAL A 452 -13.60 -0.97 15.97
C VAL A 452 -14.35 -0.29 14.82
N GLU A 453 -14.87 0.91 15.09
CA GLU A 453 -15.62 1.74 14.13
C GLU A 453 -14.73 2.40 13.06
N ARG A 454 -13.42 2.10 12.99
CA ARG A 454 -12.57 2.60 11.92
C ARG A 454 -12.44 1.51 10.86
N SER A 455 -13.25 1.62 9.81
CA SER A 455 -12.84 1.10 8.50
C SER A 455 -11.68 1.95 7.98
N GLY A 456 -10.87 1.39 7.10
CA GLY A 456 -9.94 2.15 6.29
C GLY A 456 -10.58 3.37 5.62
N LYS A 457 -9.76 4.42 5.42
CA LYS A 457 -10.15 5.63 4.70
C LYS A 457 -9.48 5.62 3.33
N ILE A 458 -10.25 5.86 2.28
CA ILE A 458 -9.73 6.05 0.93
C ILE A 458 -10.04 7.48 0.52
N LYS A 459 -9.00 8.25 0.24
CA LYS A 459 -9.10 9.60 -0.30
C LYS A 459 -8.43 9.65 -1.66
N ILE A 460 -9.11 10.22 -2.66
CA ILE A 460 -8.57 10.34 -4.02
C ILE A 460 -8.83 11.74 -4.57
N GLU A 461 -7.78 12.34 -5.14
CA GLU A 461 -7.84 13.52 -6.00
C GLU A 461 -7.31 13.13 -7.38
N ALA A 462 -8.20 12.99 -8.35
CA ALA A 462 -7.89 12.49 -9.71
C ALA A 462 -8.08 13.56 -10.79
N GLY A 463 -7.24 13.52 -11.82
CA GLY A 463 -7.30 14.43 -12.97
C GLY A 463 -8.17 13.94 -14.13
N GLU A 464 -8.56 12.66 -14.11
CA GLU A 464 -9.57 12.03 -14.96
C GLU A 464 -10.60 11.38 -14.01
N GLU A 465 -10.82 10.06 -14.05
CA GLU A 465 -11.82 9.38 -13.23
C GLU A 465 -11.32 9.11 -11.80
N GLY A 466 -12.22 9.09 -10.82
CA GLY A 466 -11.89 8.63 -9.48
C GLY A 466 -11.50 7.16 -9.50
N PHE A 467 -12.45 6.32 -9.94
CA PHE A 467 -12.29 4.92 -10.29
C PHE A 467 -12.67 4.71 -11.77
N ASP A 468 -11.76 4.13 -12.56
CA ASP A 468 -12.00 3.58 -13.90
C ASP A 468 -11.89 2.05 -13.81
N ILE A 469 -13.01 1.34 -13.95
CA ILE A 469 -13.11 -0.09 -13.67
C ILE A 469 -13.76 -0.83 -14.84
N GLY A 470 -12.99 -1.69 -15.51
CA GLY A 470 -13.49 -2.56 -16.58
C GLY A 470 -14.33 -3.75 -16.08
N GLY A 471 -14.18 -4.13 -14.81
CA GLY A 471 -14.98 -5.13 -14.11
C GLY A 471 -16.11 -4.53 -13.26
N SER A 472 -16.43 -5.20 -12.15
CA SER A 472 -17.45 -4.78 -11.18
C SER A 472 -16.82 -4.09 -9.97
N LEU A 473 -17.60 -3.23 -9.30
CA LEU A 473 -17.21 -2.56 -8.06
C LEU A 473 -18.01 -3.11 -6.88
N THR A 474 -17.33 -3.61 -5.85
CA THR A 474 -17.97 -4.04 -4.59
C THR A 474 -17.44 -3.25 -3.40
N LEU A 475 -18.34 -2.56 -2.69
CA LEU A 475 -18.05 -1.73 -1.52
C LEU A 475 -18.81 -2.26 -0.30
N GLU A 476 -18.14 -3.01 0.59
CA GLU A 476 -18.79 -3.59 1.77
C GLU A 476 -18.86 -2.61 2.97
N ALA A 477 -17.88 -1.72 3.11
CA ALA A 477 -17.85 -0.62 4.10
C ALA A 477 -16.67 0.32 3.81
N GLY A 478 -16.67 1.53 4.37
CA GLY A 478 -15.52 2.44 4.26
C GLY A 478 -15.88 3.90 4.48
N GLU A 479 -14.86 4.74 4.61
CA GLU A 479 -14.98 6.18 4.35
C GLU A 479 -14.25 6.44 3.01
N ILE A 480 -15.00 6.76 1.97
CA ILE A 480 -14.49 7.04 0.63
C ILE A 480 -14.77 8.51 0.30
N ASP A 481 -13.71 9.26 0.05
CA ASP A 481 -13.74 10.70 -0.21
C ASP A 481 -12.99 10.97 -1.51
N ILE A 482 -13.72 11.14 -2.61
CA ILE A 482 -13.13 11.25 -3.94
C ILE A 482 -13.57 12.56 -4.59
N THR A 483 -12.57 13.27 -5.12
CA THR A 483 -12.77 14.38 -6.03
C THR A 483 -12.07 14.05 -7.35
N SER A 484 -12.80 14.04 -8.44
CA SER A 484 -12.29 13.75 -9.80
C SER A 484 -12.61 14.90 -10.75
N PHE A 485 -11.88 14.98 -11.86
CA PHE A 485 -12.29 15.83 -12.97
C PHE A 485 -13.43 15.16 -13.75
N GLY A 486 -13.24 13.90 -14.13
CA GLY A 486 -14.23 13.06 -14.80
C GLY A 486 -15.23 12.44 -13.81
N ASP A 487 -15.77 11.29 -14.17
CA ASP A 487 -16.69 10.56 -13.30
C ASP A 487 -16.01 10.20 -11.97
N VAL A 488 -16.77 10.18 -10.88
CA VAL A 488 -16.19 9.72 -9.61
C VAL A 488 -16.01 8.21 -9.64
N PHE A 489 -17.05 7.50 -10.10
CA PHE A 489 -16.97 6.09 -10.47
C PHE A 489 -17.38 5.93 -11.93
N SER A 490 -16.54 5.27 -12.74
CA SER A 490 -16.86 4.77 -14.07
C SER A 490 -16.65 3.26 -14.07
N VAL A 491 -17.74 2.49 -14.21
CA VAL A 491 -17.73 1.04 -14.00
C VAL A 491 -18.45 0.31 -15.12
N SER A 492 -17.76 -0.57 -15.83
CA SER A 492 -18.36 -1.36 -16.92
C SER A 492 -19.19 -2.57 -16.45
N GLY A 493 -18.96 -3.05 -15.23
CA GLY A 493 -19.70 -4.14 -14.60
C GLY A 493 -20.85 -3.65 -13.71
N ASP A 494 -21.18 -4.45 -12.70
CA ASP A 494 -22.17 -4.08 -11.69
C ASP A 494 -21.51 -3.31 -10.54
N ILE A 495 -22.27 -2.44 -9.89
CA ILE A 495 -21.88 -1.80 -8.63
C ILE A 495 -22.72 -2.38 -7.49
N ILE A 496 -22.05 -2.90 -6.45
CA ILE A 496 -22.69 -3.40 -5.23
C ILE A 496 -22.15 -2.61 -4.03
N ILE A 497 -23.03 -1.90 -3.34
CA ILE A 497 -22.70 -1.12 -2.13
C ILE A 497 -23.51 -1.65 -0.95
N GLU A 498 -22.85 -2.23 0.04
CA GLU A 498 -23.54 -2.70 1.24
C GLU A 498 -23.80 -1.57 2.24
N LYS A 499 -22.79 -0.72 2.49
CA LYS A 499 -22.79 0.41 3.43
C LYS A 499 -21.49 1.22 3.29
N GLY A 500 -21.43 2.36 3.97
CA GLY A 500 -20.22 3.20 4.04
C GLY A 500 -20.59 4.68 4.15
N ASN A 501 -19.58 5.54 4.17
CA ASN A 501 -19.72 6.98 4.00
C ASN A 501 -19.00 7.37 2.71
N PHE A 502 -19.75 7.95 1.76
CA PHE A 502 -19.26 8.30 0.44
C PHE A 502 -19.42 9.81 0.23
N ASN A 503 -18.30 10.51 0.07
CA ASN A 503 -18.26 11.90 -0.36
C ASN A 503 -17.68 11.94 -1.77
N LEU A 504 -18.55 12.12 -2.76
CA LEU A 504 -18.23 11.93 -4.17
C LEU A 504 -18.45 13.24 -4.91
N LYS A 505 -17.39 13.75 -5.53
CA LYS A 505 -17.42 15.02 -6.26
C LYS A 505 -16.79 14.90 -7.64
N SER A 506 -17.61 14.97 -8.69
CA SER A 506 -17.12 15.28 -10.03
C SER A 506 -17.03 16.80 -10.17
N THR A 507 -15.95 17.29 -10.78
CA THR A 507 -15.68 18.73 -10.91
C THR A 507 -15.84 19.28 -12.32
N SER A 508 -15.99 18.41 -13.33
CA SER A 508 -16.45 18.86 -14.64
C SER A 508 -17.93 19.22 -14.60
N GLY A 509 -18.45 19.79 -15.69
CA GLY A 509 -19.88 20.01 -15.87
C GLY A 509 -20.53 19.01 -16.83
N GLU A 510 -19.80 17.95 -17.21
CA GLU A 510 -20.21 16.99 -18.23
C GLU A 510 -20.17 15.54 -17.72
N ASP A 511 -19.59 15.30 -16.55
CA ASP A 511 -19.35 13.98 -15.99
C ASP A 511 -20.20 13.73 -14.75
N ASP A 512 -20.43 12.46 -14.47
CA ASP A 512 -21.38 11.93 -13.53
C ASP A 512 -20.74 11.70 -12.15
N GLY A 513 -21.58 11.54 -11.12
CA GLY A 513 -21.11 11.08 -9.82
C GLY A 513 -20.74 9.60 -9.91
N ILE A 514 -21.73 8.77 -10.22
CA ILE A 514 -21.58 7.33 -10.40
C ILE A 514 -22.11 6.96 -11.77
N ASP A 515 -21.25 6.47 -12.66
CA ASP A 515 -21.59 5.91 -13.96
C ASP A 515 -21.32 4.40 -14.01
N CYS A 516 -22.31 3.65 -14.49
CA CYS A 516 -22.36 2.20 -14.44
C CYS A 516 -23.03 1.61 -15.69
N ASP A 517 -22.28 0.86 -16.50
CA ASP A 517 -22.83 0.14 -17.66
C ASP A 517 -23.74 -1.04 -17.22
N GLY A 518 -23.56 -1.55 -15.99
CA GLY A 518 -24.33 -2.64 -15.40
C GLY A 518 -25.51 -2.16 -14.53
N SER A 519 -25.80 -2.94 -13.49
CA SER A 519 -26.79 -2.58 -12.47
C SER A 519 -26.14 -2.07 -11.19
N ILE A 520 -26.83 -1.16 -10.50
CA ILE A 520 -26.42 -0.65 -9.19
C ILE A 520 -27.32 -1.22 -8.10
N THR A 521 -26.73 -1.87 -7.09
CA THR A 521 -27.43 -2.34 -5.89
C THR A 521 -26.86 -1.66 -4.65
N ILE A 522 -27.70 -0.96 -3.89
CA ILE A 522 -27.32 -0.27 -2.65
C ILE A 522 -28.17 -0.81 -1.50
N SER A 523 -27.54 -1.50 -0.55
CA SER A 523 -28.22 -1.95 0.68
C SER A 523 -28.28 -0.87 1.77
N GLY A 524 -27.40 0.13 1.73
CA GLY A 524 -27.30 1.17 2.74
C GLY A 524 -26.08 2.07 2.57
N GLY A 525 -25.89 2.99 3.53
CA GLY A 525 -24.76 3.93 3.56
C GLY A 525 -25.21 5.39 3.59
N THR A 526 -24.25 6.31 3.68
CA THR A 526 -24.45 7.75 3.58
C THR A 526 -23.71 8.28 2.36
N PHE A 527 -24.42 8.99 1.49
CA PHE A 527 -23.92 9.51 0.23
C PHE A 527 -24.07 11.03 0.20
N VAL A 528 -22.97 11.72 -0.04
CA VAL A 528 -22.94 13.13 -0.43
C VAL A 528 -22.37 13.16 -1.84
N ILE A 529 -23.21 13.52 -2.82
CA ILE A 529 -22.84 13.48 -4.24
C ILE A 529 -23.01 14.87 -4.83
N GLU A 530 -21.93 15.40 -5.42
CA GLU A 530 -21.92 16.59 -6.25
C GLU A 530 -21.42 16.18 -7.65
N ALA A 531 -22.30 16.25 -8.65
CA ALA A 531 -21.99 15.82 -10.01
C ALA A 531 -22.20 16.95 -11.03
N GLY A 532 -21.36 16.97 -12.06
CA GLY A 532 -21.44 17.92 -13.16
C GLY A 532 -22.64 17.67 -14.07
N LYS A 533 -22.94 16.40 -14.30
CA LYS A 533 -24.08 15.90 -15.05
C LYS A 533 -24.99 15.10 -14.11
N ASP A 534 -25.08 13.79 -14.24
CA ASP A 534 -26.02 12.96 -13.49
C ASP A 534 -25.37 12.50 -12.18
N ALA A 535 -26.10 12.49 -11.06
CA ALA A 535 -25.48 12.05 -9.80
C ALA A 535 -25.26 10.54 -9.74
N ILE A 536 -26.26 9.76 -10.17
CA ILE A 536 -26.17 8.30 -10.26
C ILE A 536 -26.85 7.87 -11.55
N THR A 537 -26.11 7.22 -12.44
CA THR A 537 -26.62 6.66 -13.70
C THR A 537 -26.30 5.17 -13.80
N ALA A 538 -27.22 4.42 -14.40
CA ALA A 538 -27.01 3.01 -14.73
C ALA A 538 -27.70 2.65 -16.05
N ASP A 539 -27.03 1.90 -16.91
CA ASP A 539 -27.58 1.43 -18.18
C ASP A 539 -28.71 0.39 -18.00
N LEU A 540 -28.70 -0.32 -16.86
CA LEU A 540 -29.72 -1.32 -16.49
C LEU A 540 -30.57 -0.83 -15.30
N ASP A 541 -30.52 -1.55 -14.17
CA ASP A 541 -31.36 -1.33 -13.00
C ASP A 541 -30.61 -0.61 -11.88
N ILE A 542 -31.35 0.18 -11.11
CA ILE A 542 -30.91 0.67 -9.79
C ILE A 542 -31.87 0.15 -8.72
N SER A 543 -31.33 -0.55 -7.71
CA SER A 543 -32.09 -1.05 -6.56
C SER A 543 -31.50 -0.52 -5.25
N ILE A 544 -32.30 0.20 -4.48
CA ILE A 544 -31.92 0.81 -3.20
C ILE A 544 -32.78 0.22 -2.09
N GLU A 545 -32.17 -0.51 -1.16
CA GLU A 545 -32.85 -1.09 0.00
C GLU A 545 -33.06 -0.05 1.13
N ASP A 546 -32.03 0.74 1.43
CA ASP A 546 -32.00 1.80 2.44
C ASP A 546 -30.82 2.76 2.20
N GLY A 547 -30.70 3.83 2.97
CA GLY A 547 -29.55 4.75 2.93
C GLY A 547 -29.91 6.23 3.15
N ASP A 548 -28.90 7.06 3.38
CA ASP A 548 -29.02 8.53 3.48
C ASP A 548 -28.34 9.20 2.28
N PHE A 549 -29.09 9.87 1.42
CA PHE A 549 -28.60 10.48 0.19
C PHE A 549 -28.79 12.00 0.23
N ASN A 550 -27.70 12.74 0.00
CA ASN A 550 -27.70 14.18 -0.21
C ASN A 550 -27.05 14.46 -1.58
N ILE A 551 -27.90 14.77 -2.56
CA ILE A 551 -27.53 14.80 -3.97
C ILE A 551 -27.69 16.20 -4.54
N ASN A 552 -26.66 16.66 -5.24
CA ASN A 552 -26.68 17.85 -6.08
C ASN A 552 -26.13 17.49 -7.48
N SER A 553 -26.97 17.53 -8.50
CA SER A 553 -26.61 17.18 -9.89
C SER A 553 -26.79 18.36 -10.84
N GLY A 554 -25.92 18.45 -11.84
CA GLY A 554 -26.04 19.41 -12.95
C GLY A 554 -26.96 18.97 -14.08
N SER A 555 -27.45 17.72 -14.03
CA SER A 555 -28.49 17.14 -14.88
C SER A 555 -29.46 16.36 -13.99
N ASP A 556 -29.56 15.03 -14.12
CA ASP A 556 -30.53 14.21 -13.42
C ASP A 556 -29.94 13.73 -12.07
N ALA A 557 -30.72 13.61 -11.01
CA ALA A 557 -30.18 13.00 -9.78
C ALA A 557 -30.11 11.47 -9.90
N PHE A 558 -31.07 10.86 -10.58
CA PHE A 558 -31.00 9.46 -11.03
C PHE A 558 -31.39 9.39 -12.52
N ASP A 559 -30.53 8.83 -13.37
CA ASP A 559 -30.88 8.45 -14.77
C ASP A 559 -30.74 6.93 -14.92
N VAL A 560 -31.87 6.24 -15.07
CA VAL A 560 -31.92 4.78 -15.09
C VAL A 560 -32.39 4.28 -16.46
N GLY A 561 -31.58 3.42 -17.07
CA GLY A 561 -31.89 2.81 -18.37
C GLY A 561 -33.13 1.92 -18.33
N GLU A 562 -33.26 1.10 -17.29
CA GLU A 562 -34.40 0.20 -17.06
C GLU A 562 -35.18 0.56 -15.78
N ASN A 563 -35.07 -0.21 -14.69
CA ASN A 563 -35.94 -0.11 -13.52
C ASN A 563 -35.23 0.58 -12.35
N LEU A 564 -35.89 1.55 -11.73
CA LEU A 564 -35.52 2.06 -10.42
C LEU A 564 -36.45 1.48 -9.35
N LEU A 565 -35.86 0.83 -8.35
CA LEU A 565 -36.56 0.35 -7.15
C LEU A 565 -35.99 1.03 -5.90
N ILE A 566 -36.83 1.77 -5.19
CA ILE A 566 -36.53 2.32 -3.86
C ILE A 566 -37.41 1.59 -2.83
N GLU A 567 -36.81 0.76 -1.99
CA GLU A 567 -37.51 0.10 -0.89
C GLU A 567 -37.71 1.04 0.30
N ASN A 568 -36.65 1.74 0.71
CA ASN A 568 -36.62 2.71 1.80
C ASN A 568 -35.42 3.66 1.64
N GLY A 569 -35.23 4.58 2.58
CA GLY A 569 -34.09 5.51 2.65
C GLY A 569 -34.54 6.93 2.93
N ASN A 570 -33.58 7.84 2.98
CA ASN A 570 -33.78 9.27 3.14
C ASN A 570 -33.04 10.00 2.01
N PHE A 571 -33.75 10.79 1.22
CA PHE A 571 -33.25 11.41 0.01
C PHE A 571 -33.50 12.91 0.05
N ILE A 572 -32.42 13.70 -0.02
CA ILE A 572 -32.45 15.15 -0.26
C ILE A 572 -31.84 15.37 -1.63
N ILE A 573 -32.66 15.77 -2.60
CA ILE A 573 -32.28 15.87 -4.01
C ILE A 573 -32.43 17.31 -4.50
N SER A 574 -31.38 17.81 -5.15
CA SER A 574 -31.37 19.03 -5.95
C SER A 574 -30.82 18.70 -7.33
N ALA A 575 -31.67 18.75 -8.36
CA ALA A 575 -31.29 18.42 -9.73
C ALA A 575 -31.55 19.59 -10.69
N ALA A 576 -30.61 19.84 -11.59
CA ALA A 576 -30.77 20.89 -12.61
C ALA A 576 -31.52 20.40 -13.88
N ASN A 577 -31.83 19.11 -13.96
CA ASN A 577 -32.85 18.55 -14.86
C ASN A 577 -33.86 17.72 -14.04
N ASP A 578 -33.90 16.40 -14.17
CA ASP A 578 -34.89 15.55 -13.52
C ASP A 578 -34.42 15.07 -12.13
N GLY A 579 -35.34 14.98 -11.17
CA GLY A 579 -35.01 14.39 -9.86
C GLY A 579 -34.75 12.89 -9.97
N ILE A 580 -35.73 12.16 -10.49
CA ILE A 580 -35.70 10.72 -10.67
C ILE A 580 -36.21 10.41 -12.07
N LYS A 581 -35.39 9.76 -12.88
CA LYS A 581 -35.76 9.37 -14.24
C LYS A 581 -35.47 7.89 -14.46
N GLY A 582 -36.46 7.18 -14.99
CA GLY A 582 -36.35 5.75 -15.24
C GLY A 582 -37.37 5.25 -16.25
N ASN A 583 -37.18 4.02 -16.75
CA ASN A 583 -38.24 3.39 -17.53
C ASN A 583 -39.42 3.01 -16.63
N ASP A 584 -39.14 2.26 -15.57
CA ASP A 584 -40.10 1.90 -14.54
C ASP A 584 -39.59 2.38 -13.18
N VAL A 585 -40.38 3.21 -12.50
CA VAL A 585 -40.03 3.77 -11.19
C VAL A 585 -40.94 3.17 -10.12
N VAL A 586 -40.35 2.48 -9.15
CA VAL A 586 -41.07 1.87 -8.02
C VAL A 586 -40.55 2.43 -6.70
N ILE A 587 -41.43 3.02 -5.91
CA ILE A 587 -41.12 3.57 -4.58
C ILE A 587 -42.00 2.87 -3.54
N ASN A 588 -41.41 2.02 -2.72
CA ASN A 588 -42.12 1.30 -1.66
C ASN A 588 -42.17 2.07 -0.33
N GLY A 589 -41.22 2.97 -0.07
CA GLY A 589 -41.06 3.66 1.19
C GLY A 589 -40.02 4.79 1.16
N GLY A 590 -39.59 5.22 2.35
CA GLY A 590 -38.57 6.28 2.53
C GLY A 590 -39.11 7.68 2.78
N GLU A 591 -38.21 8.59 3.15
CA GLU A 591 -38.40 10.05 3.11
C GLU A 591 -37.71 10.61 1.88
N ILE A 592 -38.44 11.29 0.99
CA ILE A 592 -37.90 11.86 -0.24
C ILE A 592 -38.28 13.34 -0.29
N GLU A 593 -37.29 14.22 -0.19
CA GLU A 593 -37.43 15.66 -0.49
C GLU A 593 -36.60 15.97 -1.74
N ALA A 594 -37.29 16.15 -2.86
CA ALA A 594 -36.65 16.36 -4.15
C ALA A 594 -37.11 17.68 -4.79
N ALA A 595 -36.13 18.47 -5.22
CA ALA A 595 -36.32 19.66 -6.01
C ALA A 595 -35.57 19.49 -7.35
N SER A 596 -36.24 19.82 -8.45
CA SER A 596 -35.73 19.64 -9.80
C SER A 596 -36.11 20.82 -10.69
N ALA A 597 -35.27 21.19 -11.64
CA ALA A 597 -35.65 22.19 -12.64
C ALA A 597 -36.76 21.64 -13.55
N ALA A 598 -36.57 20.43 -14.05
CA ALA A 598 -37.54 19.70 -14.87
C ALA A 598 -38.41 18.77 -14.00
N GLU A 599 -38.75 17.58 -14.46
CA GLU A 599 -39.60 16.64 -13.76
C GLU A 599 -38.95 16.15 -12.46
N THR A 600 -39.69 16.09 -11.34
CA THR A 600 -39.08 15.50 -10.13
C THR A 600 -39.10 13.99 -10.20
N ILE A 601 -40.13 13.40 -10.81
CA ILE A 601 -40.18 12.00 -11.22
C ILE A 601 -40.63 11.94 -12.68
N ASP A 602 -39.77 11.40 -13.56
CA ASP A 602 -40.05 11.06 -14.97
C ASP A 602 -40.03 9.54 -15.16
N GLY A 603 -41.21 8.95 -15.38
CA GLY A 603 -41.37 7.53 -15.68
C GLY A 603 -41.81 7.31 -17.13
N LYS A 604 -41.02 6.54 -17.90
CA LYS A 604 -41.32 6.31 -19.33
C LYS A 604 -42.38 5.24 -19.58
N SER A 605 -42.40 4.18 -18.75
CA SER A 605 -43.31 3.03 -18.85
C SER A 605 -44.24 2.92 -17.65
N SER A 606 -43.72 3.09 -16.44
CA SER A 606 -44.57 3.14 -15.24
C SER A 606 -43.99 3.93 -14.08
N ILE A 607 -44.88 4.41 -13.21
CA ILE A 607 -44.57 4.98 -11.90
C ILE A 607 -45.49 4.31 -10.87
N ASN A 608 -44.91 3.61 -9.90
CA ASN A 608 -45.62 2.90 -8.85
C ASN A 608 -45.17 3.39 -7.47
N ILE A 609 -46.05 4.10 -6.75
CA ILE A 609 -45.77 4.58 -5.39
C ILE A 609 -46.63 3.79 -4.40
N ASN A 610 -46.00 2.94 -3.60
CA ASN A 610 -46.66 2.09 -2.61
C ASN A 610 -46.62 2.67 -1.19
N GLY A 611 -45.73 3.62 -0.91
CA GLY A 611 -45.53 4.18 0.42
C GLY A 611 -44.57 5.38 0.43
N GLY A 612 -44.16 5.80 1.63
CA GLY A 612 -43.18 6.88 1.84
C GLY A 612 -43.78 8.22 2.25
N ASN A 613 -42.90 9.13 2.68
CA ASN A 613 -43.18 10.55 2.90
C ASN A 613 -42.42 11.35 1.83
N ILE A 614 -43.15 11.80 0.81
CA ILE A 614 -42.56 12.26 -0.45
C ILE A 614 -42.99 13.71 -0.70
N LYS A 615 -42.02 14.59 -0.88
CA LYS A 615 -42.20 15.99 -1.25
C LYS A 615 -41.41 16.26 -2.52
N LEU A 616 -42.14 16.58 -3.59
CA LEU A 616 -41.60 16.81 -4.92
C LEU A 616 -41.88 18.26 -5.34
N VAL A 617 -40.84 18.95 -5.79
CA VAL A 617 -40.94 20.33 -6.27
C VAL A 617 -40.26 20.43 -7.61
N SER A 618 -41.06 20.66 -8.65
CA SER A 618 -40.55 21.03 -9.97
C SER A 618 -40.62 22.55 -10.14
N GLU A 619 -39.52 23.17 -10.59
CA GLU A 619 -39.44 24.61 -10.84
C GLU A 619 -40.06 24.99 -12.18
N GLU A 620 -39.75 24.24 -13.24
CA GLU A 620 -40.12 24.56 -14.61
C GLU A 620 -41.06 23.54 -15.25
N SER A 621 -41.38 22.40 -14.60
CA SER A 621 -42.22 21.34 -15.15
C SER A 621 -43.27 20.76 -14.20
N SER A 622 -43.75 19.54 -14.50
CA SER A 622 -44.64 18.78 -13.61
C SER A 622 -43.82 18.06 -12.55
N ALA A 623 -44.31 17.95 -11.32
CA ALA A 623 -43.58 17.22 -10.27
C ALA A 623 -43.51 15.72 -10.59
N ILE A 624 -44.63 15.12 -10.99
CA ILE A 624 -44.70 13.74 -11.49
C ILE A 624 -45.16 13.78 -12.94
N TYR A 625 -44.35 13.23 -13.84
CA TYR A 625 -44.66 13.10 -15.25
C TYR A 625 -44.52 11.66 -15.69
N ALA A 626 -45.49 11.19 -16.46
CA ALA A 626 -45.37 9.93 -17.15
C ALA A 626 -45.83 10.09 -18.60
N LYS A 627 -45.12 9.42 -19.50
CA LYS A 627 -45.40 9.45 -20.94
C LYS A 627 -46.82 8.95 -21.26
N GLU A 628 -47.38 9.37 -22.40
CA GLU A 628 -48.64 8.79 -22.89
C GLU A 628 -48.57 7.25 -22.93
N GLU A 629 -49.65 6.59 -22.53
CA GLU A 629 -49.78 5.13 -22.31
C GLU A 629 -49.05 4.56 -21.09
N ALA A 630 -48.16 5.30 -20.41
CA ALA A 630 -47.51 4.84 -19.18
C ALA A 630 -48.51 4.66 -18.03
N GLU A 631 -48.25 3.70 -17.15
CA GLU A 631 -49.08 3.44 -15.98
C GLU A 631 -48.61 4.26 -14.78
N VAL A 632 -49.53 4.92 -14.08
CA VAL A 632 -49.22 5.59 -12.82
C VAL A 632 -50.12 5.03 -11.74
N ILE A 633 -49.54 4.34 -10.76
CA ILE A 633 -50.28 3.73 -9.65
C ILE A 633 -49.81 4.31 -8.33
N ILE A 634 -50.76 4.81 -7.55
CA ILE A 634 -50.52 5.27 -6.17
C ILE A 634 -51.33 4.36 -5.23
N ASN A 635 -50.62 3.49 -4.52
CA ASN A 635 -51.19 2.55 -3.56
C ASN A 635 -51.09 3.05 -2.10
N GLY A 636 -50.22 4.01 -1.81
CA GLY A 636 -49.98 4.49 -0.45
C GLY A 636 -49.04 5.69 -0.38
N GLY A 637 -48.65 6.05 0.84
CA GLY A 637 -47.73 7.15 1.14
C GLY A 637 -48.42 8.48 1.47
N TYR A 638 -47.62 9.46 1.88
CA TYR A 638 -47.99 10.86 2.00
C TYR A 638 -47.18 11.64 0.97
N ILE A 639 -47.83 12.11 -0.08
CA ILE A 639 -47.19 12.67 -1.28
C ILE A 639 -47.65 14.12 -1.45
N VAL A 640 -46.70 15.03 -1.53
CA VAL A 640 -46.91 16.43 -1.91
C VAL A 640 -46.16 16.68 -3.21
N ALA A 641 -46.89 16.84 -4.31
CA ALA A 641 -46.34 17.02 -5.65
C ALA A 641 -46.64 18.44 -6.15
N ILE A 642 -45.59 19.25 -6.34
CA ILE A 642 -45.70 20.67 -6.63
C ILE A 642 -45.09 20.95 -8.01
N GLY A 643 -45.94 21.02 -9.04
CA GLY A 643 -45.55 21.41 -10.39
C GLY A 643 -45.55 22.92 -10.58
N THR A 644 -44.97 23.42 -11.66
CA THR A 644 -44.82 24.85 -11.94
C THR A 644 -46.15 25.63 -12.06
N ASP A 645 -46.13 26.89 -11.67
CA ASP A 645 -47.21 27.86 -11.82
C ASP A 645 -46.87 28.78 -13.00
N ASN A 646 -47.40 28.45 -14.18
CA ASN A 646 -46.85 28.88 -15.45
C ASN A 646 -47.11 30.38 -15.75
N PHE A 647 -46.31 31.28 -15.18
CA PHE A 647 -46.36 32.71 -15.47
C PHE A 647 -45.61 33.05 -16.78
N GLY A 648 -45.98 32.43 -17.92
CA GLY A 648 -45.54 32.92 -19.24
C GLY A 648 -45.40 31.97 -20.46
N GLY A 649 -45.77 30.68 -20.40
CA GLY A 649 -45.58 29.72 -21.52
C GLY A 649 -46.82 28.88 -21.91
N GLU A 650 -46.75 28.15 -23.05
CA GLU A 650 -47.90 27.50 -23.73
C GLU A 650 -48.30 26.09 -23.23
N GLU A 651 -47.58 25.46 -22.29
CA GLU A 651 -47.89 24.11 -21.78
C GLU A 651 -48.42 24.08 -20.36
N LEU A 652 -49.53 23.37 -20.14
CA LEU A 652 -50.13 23.16 -18.82
C LEU A 652 -49.30 22.13 -18.04
N LYS A 653 -48.74 22.51 -16.90
CA LYS A 653 -47.84 21.69 -16.08
C LYS A 653 -48.40 21.56 -14.65
N GLY A 654 -48.47 20.33 -14.13
CA GLY A 654 -49.22 20.00 -12.92
C GLY A 654 -48.36 19.40 -11.81
N GLY A 655 -48.94 19.19 -10.63
CA GLY A 655 -48.32 18.30 -9.66
C GLY A 655 -48.18 16.88 -10.22
N ILE A 656 -49.17 16.44 -11.01
CA ILE A 656 -49.14 15.18 -11.76
C ILE A 656 -49.69 15.33 -13.18
N GLN A 657 -48.93 14.84 -14.16
CA GLN A 657 -49.30 14.84 -15.58
C GLN A 657 -49.01 13.48 -16.21
N CYS A 658 -50.07 12.78 -16.60
CA CYS A 658 -50.01 11.43 -17.17
C CYS A 658 -51.26 11.11 -18.01
N ASP A 659 -51.35 9.90 -18.58
CA ASP A 659 -52.57 9.41 -19.24
C ASP A 659 -53.67 9.12 -18.20
N PRO A 660 -54.83 9.81 -18.26
CA PRO A 660 -55.93 9.58 -17.32
C PRO A 660 -56.52 8.17 -17.39
N SER A 661 -56.34 7.44 -18.50
CA SER A 661 -56.84 6.07 -18.66
C SER A 661 -56.11 5.07 -17.75
N ASN A 662 -54.83 5.35 -17.46
CA ASN A 662 -53.90 4.47 -16.76
C ASN A 662 -53.43 5.06 -15.42
N PHE A 663 -54.04 6.15 -14.96
CA PHE A 663 -53.77 6.72 -13.64
C PHE A 663 -54.71 6.14 -12.59
N VAL A 664 -54.17 5.40 -11.63
CA VAL A 664 -54.94 4.67 -10.61
C VAL A 664 -54.51 5.07 -9.21
N ILE A 665 -55.48 5.44 -8.38
CA ILE A 665 -55.26 5.70 -6.95
C ILE A 665 -56.06 4.70 -6.12
N SER A 666 -55.37 3.91 -5.32
CA SER A 666 -55.97 2.89 -4.45
C SER A 666 -55.79 3.17 -2.96
N GLY A 667 -54.85 4.03 -2.57
CA GLY A 667 -54.58 4.38 -1.18
C GLY A 667 -53.68 5.62 -1.01
N GLY A 668 -53.38 5.96 0.24
CA GLY A 668 -52.44 7.04 0.60
C GLY A 668 -53.09 8.42 0.72
N THR A 669 -52.25 9.45 0.85
CA THR A 669 -52.62 10.87 0.73
C THR A 669 -51.78 11.49 -0.37
N LEU A 670 -52.43 12.08 -1.37
CA LEU A 670 -51.74 12.87 -2.41
C LEU A 670 -52.33 14.28 -2.43
N ILE A 671 -51.44 15.26 -2.36
CA ILE A 671 -51.69 16.69 -2.59
C ILE A 671 -50.85 17.07 -3.81
N ALA A 672 -51.48 17.19 -4.97
CA ALA A 672 -50.83 17.60 -6.21
C ALA A 672 -51.31 18.98 -6.64
N VAL A 673 -50.40 19.95 -6.78
CA VAL A 673 -50.72 21.34 -7.13
C VAL A 673 -49.92 21.79 -8.35
N GLY A 674 -50.55 22.60 -9.21
CA GLY A 674 -49.92 23.18 -10.40
C GLY A 674 -50.94 23.91 -11.28
N GLU A 675 -50.65 24.08 -12.57
CA GLU A 675 -51.61 24.62 -13.53
C GLU A 675 -52.77 23.66 -13.79
N THR A 676 -52.48 22.39 -14.08
CA THR A 676 -53.51 21.38 -14.39
C THR A 676 -52.99 20.01 -14.00
N ASN A 677 -53.75 19.28 -13.16
CA ASN A 677 -53.43 17.88 -12.83
C ASN A 677 -54.28 16.93 -13.66
N THR A 678 -53.71 15.79 -14.04
CA THR A 678 -54.49 14.67 -14.58
C THR A 678 -55.40 14.09 -13.49
N ALA A 679 -56.69 13.98 -13.77
CA ALA A 679 -57.62 13.28 -12.89
C ALA A 679 -57.43 11.75 -13.00
N PRO A 680 -57.49 10.97 -11.89
CA PRO A 680 -57.33 9.53 -11.96
C PRO A 680 -58.54 8.88 -12.62
N ASN A 681 -58.37 7.64 -13.09
CA ASN A 681 -59.45 6.88 -13.70
C ASN A 681 -60.51 6.52 -12.64
N PRO A 682 -61.75 7.00 -12.75
CA PRO A 682 -62.79 6.75 -11.74
C PRO A 682 -63.28 5.30 -11.68
N GLU A 683 -63.08 4.53 -12.76
CA GLU A 683 -63.52 3.13 -12.83
C GLU A 683 -62.48 2.15 -12.28
N LEU A 684 -61.20 2.56 -12.28
CA LEU A 684 -60.08 1.74 -11.79
C LEU A 684 -59.66 2.12 -10.36
N SER A 685 -59.83 3.38 -9.98
CA SER A 685 -59.46 3.88 -8.66
C SER A 685 -60.44 3.42 -7.58
N SER A 686 -59.93 3.16 -6.37
CA SER A 686 -60.72 2.74 -5.21
C SER A 686 -60.76 3.74 -4.07
N GLN A 687 -60.04 4.86 -4.20
CA GLN A 687 -60.01 5.96 -3.22
C GLN A 687 -60.61 7.23 -3.82
N CYS A 688 -61.40 7.96 -3.04
CA CYS A 688 -62.03 9.20 -3.50
C CYS A 688 -60.97 10.28 -3.75
N THR A 689 -61.11 10.98 -4.86
CA THR A 689 -60.25 12.09 -5.28
C THR A 689 -61.12 13.30 -5.63
N VAL A 690 -60.69 14.48 -5.21
CA VAL A 690 -61.31 15.75 -5.57
C VAL A 690 -60.30 16.64 -6.31
N LEU A 691 -60.73 17.24 -7.42
CA LEU A 691 -60.02 18.35 -8.04
C LEU A 691 -60.64 19.66 -7.55
N LEU A 692 -59.79 20.58 -7.07
CA LEU A 692 -60.13 21.90 -6.56
C LEU A 692 -59.50 22.99 -7.41
N GLY A 693 -60.04 24.20 -7.29
CA GLY A 693 -59.58 25.40 -8.02
C GLY A 693 -58.33 26.04 -7.43
N GLU A 694 -58.06 27.28 -7.84
CA GLU A 694 -56.83 28.02 -7.53
C GLU A 694 -56.69 28.46 -6.06
N ALA A 695 -55.45 28.57 -5.59
CA ALA A 695 -55.10 29.28 -4.36
C ALA A 695 -53.79 30.06 -4.54
N GLY A 696 -53.60 31.10 -3.73
CA GLY A 696 -52.37 31.89 -3.73
C GLY A 696 -51.23 31.19 -3.01
N ALA A 697 -50.00 31.66 -3.23
CA ALA A 697 -48.88 31.27 -2.39
C ALA A 697 -49.16 31.63 -0.92
N ASP A 698 -48.65 30.80 0.00
CA ASP A 698 -48.83 30.90 1.45
C ASP A 698 -50.28 30.77 1.96
N SER A 699 -51.26 30.58 1.07
CA SER A 699 -52.65 30.38 1.45
C SER A 699 -52.82 29.01 2.14
N THR A 700 -53.64 28.96 3.18
CA THR A 700 -53.95 27.71 3.89
C THR A 700 -55.25 27.13 3.37
N ILE A 701 -55.19 25.93 2.80
CA ILE A 701 -56.31 25.16 2.29
C ILE A 701 -56.71 24.13 3.32
N SER A 702 -57.94 24.25 3.80
CA SER A 702 -58.52 23.32 4.77
C SER A 702 -59.74 22.63 4.19
N ILE A 703 -59.79 21.31 4.32
CA ILE A 703 -60.98 20.52 3.98
C ILE A 703 -61.50 19.93 5.28
N THR A 704 -62.79 20.10 5.53
CA THR A 704 -63.44 19.57 6.73
C THR A 704 -64.64 18.72 6.36
N SER A 705 -64.92 17.72 7.20
CA SER A 705 -66.11 16.88 7.14
C SER A 705 -66.94 17.06 8.41
N SER A 706 -68.07 16.36 8.49
CA SER A 706 -68.88 16.31 9.71
C SER A 706 -68.14 15.72 10.93
N THR A 707 -67.03 15.00 10.72
CA THR A 707 -66.27 14.32 11.77
C THR A 707 -64.98 15.02 12.17
N GLY A 708 -64.49 15.99 11.38
CA GLY A 708 -63.27 16.73 11.68
C GLY A 708 -62.57 17.32 10.45
N GLU A 709 -61.36 17.85 10.67
CA GLU A 709 -60.44 18.30 9.62
C GLU A 709 -59.86 17.09 8.87
N VAL A 710 -59.85 17.18 7.54
CA VAL A 710 -59.42 16.14 6.59
C VAL A 710 -58.11 16.52 5.90
N LEU A 711 -57.93 17.83 5.66
CA LEU A 711 -56.73 18.40 5.10
C LEU A 711 -56.46 19.74 5.78
N ASN A 712 -55.19 20.02 6.02
CA ASN A 712 -54.68 21.34 6.32
C ASN A 712 -53.33 21.52 5.63
N PHE A 713 -53.34 22.23 4.49
CA PHE A 713 -52.19 22.37 3.61
C PHE A 713 -51.91 23.84 3.34
N THR A 714 -50.67 24.27 3.58
CA THR A 714 -50.21 25.60 3.19
C THR A 714 -49.57 25.53 1.82
N ALA A 715 -50.13 26.27 0.86
CA ALA A 715 -49.65 26.31 -0.51
C ALA A 715 -48.23 26.88 -0.58
N PRO A 716 -47.22 26.12 -1.03
CA PRO A 716 -45.84 26.60 -1.10
C PRO A 716 -45.62 27.61 -2.23
N LYS A 717 -46.50 27.60 -3.24
CA LYS A 717 -46.57 28.57 -4.33
C LYS A 717 -48.00 28.70 -4.83
N GLN A 718 -48.25 29.70 -5.67
CA GLN A 718 -49.56 29.86 -6.30
C GLN A 718 -49.84 28.64 -7.19
N TYR A 719 -51.11 28.23 -7.31
CA TYR A 719 -51.50 27.17 -8.25
C TYR A 719 -52.91 27.42 -8.79
N LYS A 720 -53.26 26.77 -9.91
CA LYS A 720 -54.59 26.86 -10.55
C LYS A 720 -55.46 25.65 -10.31
N ASN A 721 -54.85 24.51 -10.09
CA ASN A 721 -55.53 23.26 -9.86
C ASN A 721 -54.85 22.50 -8.71
N MET A 722 -55.67 21.96 -7.82
CA MET A 722 -55.24 21.03 -6.79
C MET A 722 -55.97 19.72 -6.96
N LEU A 723 -55.24 18.62 -7.06
CA LEU A 723 -55.78 17.27 -6.90
C LEU A 723 -55.49 16.84 -5.45
N PHE A 724 -56.54 16.46 -4.74
CA PHE A 724 -56.44 15.93 -3.39
C PHE A 724 -57.13 14.58 -3.28
N THR A 725 -56.45 13.62 -2.68
CA THR A 725 -57.00 12.33 -2.27
C THR A 725 -56.48 11.96 -0.90
N SER A 726 -57.31 11.31 -0.11
CA SER A 726 -56.97 10.75 1.19
C SER A 726 -57.97 9.65 1.52
N SER A 727 -57.55 8.68 2.34
CA SER A 727 -58.46 7.67 2.92
C SER A 727 -59.60 8.28 3.76
N GLU A 728 -59.48 9.55 4.14
CA GLU A 728 -60.50 10.32 4.86
C GLU A 728 -61.60 10.91 3.94
N LEU A 729 -61.40 10.87 2.61
CA LEU A 729 -62.46 11.12 1.64
C LEU A 729 -63.27 9.83 1.44
N ILE A 730 -64.48 9.80 2.01
CA ILE A 730 -65.42 8.69 2.01
C ILE A 730 -66.48 8.96 0.96
N LEU A 731 -66.84 7.95 0.16
CA LEU A 731 -67.86 8.05 -0.88
C LEU A 731 -69.26 8.35 -0.30
N ASN A 732 -69.98 9.29 -0.92
CA ASN A 732 -71.29 9.83 -0.51
C ASN A 732 -71.29 10.60 0.83
N GLU A 733 -70.21 11.33 1.12
CA GLU A 733 -70.12 12.27 2.24
C GLU A 733 -69.91 13.70 1.72
N GLU A 734 -70.36 14.69 2.51
CA GLU A 734 -70.20 16.11 2.22
C GLU A 734 -68.95 16.69 2.91
N TYR A 735 -68.27 17.59 2.20
CA TYR A 735 -67.06 18.26 2.63
C TYR A 735 -67.13 19.75 2.36
N ASP A 736 -66.59 20.56 3.28
CA ASP A 736 -66.44 22.00 3.14
C ASP A 736 -64.97 22.37 2.93
N VAL A 737 -64.71 23.21 1.92
CA VAL A 737 -63.38 23.71 1.55
C VAL A 737 -63.24 25.15 2.00
N TYR A 738 -62.15 25.45 2.70
CA TYR A 738 -61.78 26.78 3.15
C TYR A 738 -60.41 27.17 2.60
N VAL A 739 -60.25 28.44 2.27
CA VAL A 739 -58.95 29.07 1.96
C VAL A 739 -58.78 30.25 2.90
N ASP A 740 -57.72 30.26 3.70
CA ASP A 740 -57.45 31.29 4.71
C ASP A 740 -58.64 31.55 5.65
N GLU A 741 -59.25 30.47 6.15
CA GLU A 741 -60.46 30.46 6.99
C GLU A 741 -61.76 30.94 6.29
N GLU A 742 -61.70 31.37 5.02
CA GLU A 742 -62.88 31.72 4.23
C GLU A 742 -63.46 30.49 3.55
N HIS A 743 -64.76 30.26 3.73
CA HIS A 743 -65.48 29.16 3.05
C HIS A 743 -65.54 29.45 1.55
N ILE A 744 -65.05 28.51 0.74
CA ILE A 744 -64.99 28.64 -0.71
C ILE A 744 -66.11 27.84 -1.37
N LEU A 745 -66.27 26.56 -1.01
CA LEU A 745 -67.28 25.69 -1.60
C LEU A 745 -67.58 24.51 -0.69
N SER A 746 -68.68 23.81 -1.00
CA SER A 746 -68.99 22.49 -0.46
C SER A 746 -69.08 21.50 -1.63
N PHE A 747 -68.63 20.26 -1.43
CA PHE A 747 -68.76 19.20 -2.42
C PHE A 747 -69.18 17.88 -1.76
N GLU A 748 -69.82 17.00 -2.55
CA GLU A 748 -70.19 15.65 -2.16
C GLU A 748 -69.45 14.63 -3.05
N THR A 749 -68.85 13.61 -2.45
CA THR A 749 -68.14 12.51 -3.12
C THR A 749 -69.10 11.52 -3.79
N THR A 750 -69.89 11.99 -4.76
CA THR A 750 -70.91 11.19 -5.47
C THR A 750 -70.33 10.12 -6.44
N SER A 751 -69.03 10.17 -6.71
CA SER A 751 -68.25 9.22 -7.50
C SER A 751 -66.81 9.16 -6.94
N MET A 752 -65.99 8.24 -7.45
CA MET A 752 -64.58 8.13 -7.04
C MET A 752 -63.75 9.37 -7.39
N VAL A 753 -64.16 10.13 -8.40
CA VAL A 753 -63.44 11.33 -8.85
C VAL A 753 -64.43 12.46 -9.04
N ILE A 754 -64.28 13.50 -8.23
CA ILE A 754 -65.09 14.71 -8.26
C ILE A 754 -64.25 15.86 -8.80
N ASP A 755 -64.79 16.55 -9.78
CA ASP A 755 -64.25 17.83 -10.22
C ASP A 755 -65.06 18.97 -9.59
N ALA A 756 -64.46 19.64 -8.60
CA ALA A 756 -64.95 20.84 -7.95
C ALA A 756 -64.08 22.07 -8.30
N SER A 757 -63.33 22.01 -9.41
CA SER A 757 -62.49 23.11 -9.91
C SER A 757 -63.30 24.23 -10.62
N GLY A 758 -64.59 23.99 -10.88
CA GLY A 758 -65.49 24.90 -11.60
C GLY A 758 -66.03 26.07 -10.77
N THR A 759 -65.67 27.28 -11.20
CA THR A 759 -66.21 28.62 -10.89
C THR A 759 -67.37 28.69 -9.89
N LEU A 760 -67.10 29.33 -8.74
CA LEU A 760 -68.10 30.07 -7.97
C LEU A 760 -68.99 30.87 -8.94
N GLU A 761 -70.25 30.47 -9.09
CA GLU A 761 -71.28 31.34 -9.70
C GLU A 761 -71.47 32.63 -8.89
#